data_AF-A0A4Y9SU20-F1
#
_entry.id   AF-A0A4Y9SU20-F1
#
_cell.length_a   1.000
_cell.length_b   1.000
_cell.length_c   1.000
_cell.angle_alpha   90.00
_cell.angle_beta   90.00
_cell.angle_gamma   90.00
#
_symmetry.space_group_name_H-M   'P 1'
#
loop_
_entity.id
_entity.type
_entity.pdbx_description
1 polymer ?
#
loop_
_entity_poly.entity_id
_entity_poly.type
_entity_poly.pdbx_seq_one_letter_code
_entity_poly.pdbx_strand_id
1 'polypeptide(L)'
;MRPPNLMHQFATVLSIFLCLFGATSGHAETVEPRYIFTNDSGAWPTLFDAREALTAQYLKQPNAWWFIPGDMVPNGTPSTLNGQLVWYTLNLTVSPTNPNPPNPPGPASYSSVKLIGDCPVGFTAVSGTINNDASRSTIYCTRPDPCDCKMSAGNPIEMSGAKIQREDDYVGPGLLQFSRIYRSDRGGWSNNFNIVGIDPTSATNNEDLGTQLRSLPCIWGIGTKIKQPYCYRQTNRSIGMTELNAPGYEFIVQRPNQRAITFGTTTNLNPKADVNDRAVQVFDLNGAALEWQVYNAQNDTTEVFDPKGKLIRVQIRGGRQLTMQYSDDQTPQAIAPKAGLLIEVSDTFGRHLGFTYDAQGRISTLIDPAGGIIQYAYDEASSFGPAPAGNLTSVTYQDGKKRIYWYNEPENTGGVNLPQALTGITDELGVRYATYKYNSTGKAISTEHAGGVEKYTFAYPSETQATVTDPLNSVRNYNSKIILNTSRDSNSNIVVNGSTRGTFVGFDANGNVSSFHDLNSVLTTHNYDLSRNLETRRTESGYDRTITTTWHPTFRLPLRIAEPSRLTTFSYDANGLLLSKKIQATTDTTGEKGLSGTLIGIARQWTYEYNTYGQLVMQSGPRTDVSDQIRYDYDASGNLTSIVNAAGHTTLLSNYDAHGRPGTITAPNGVSTNLSYSPRGWLVTKSTSVGGVTELTSYDYDGVGQLKSVTFPDGSSVTYTYDDAHRLTDLADSLGNAVHYSLDNMGNRIGESTRDPSGTLTRQITRVYNSFNYLQSVTGGVQ
;
A
#
# COMPACT_ATOMS: atom_id res chain seq x y z
N MET A 1 10.50 -1.38 7.93
CA MET A 1 9.98 -2.42 8.87
C MET A 1 8.47 -2.20 9.07
N ARG A 2 7.74 -2.97 9.90
CA ARG A 2 6.28 -2.79 10.11
C ARG A 2 5.98 -2.24 11.52
N PRO A 3 5.44 -1.02 11.68
CA PRO A 3 4.59 -0.73 12.85
C PRO A 3 3.26 -1.52 12.74
N PRO A 4 2.58 -1.86 13.85
CA PRO A 4 1.35 -2.65 13.80
C PRO A 4 0.15 -1.92 13.18
N ASN A 5 -0.09 -2.13 11.88
CA ASN A 5 -1.28 -1.65 11.15
C ASN A 5 -2.58 -2.36 11.59
N LEU A 6 -3.07 -2.04 12.79
CA LEU A 6 -4.25 -2.64 13.41
C LEU A 6 -5.55 -2.42 12.60
N MET A 7 -5.66 -1.34 11.81
CA MET A 7 -6.83 -1.10 10.96
C MET A 7 -6.91 -1.96 9.68
N HIS A 8 -5.89 -2.78 9.35
CA HIS A 8 -6.09 -3.90 8.43
C HIS A 8 -6.52 -5.19 9.13
N GLN A 9 -6.38 -5.29 10.47
CA GLN A 9 -6.79 -6.49 11.18
C GLN A 9 -8.31 -6.72 11.19
N PHE A 10 -9.16 -5.71 10.98
CA PHE A 10 -10.60 -5.94 10.87
C PHE A 10 -11.05 -6.69 9.62
N ALA A 11 -10.54 -6.29 8.44
CA ALA A 11 -10.73 -7.08 7.23
C ALA A 11 -10.08 -8.48 7.38
N THR A 12 -9.00 -8.58 8.16
CA THR A 12 -8.26 -9.83 8.36
C THR A 12 -8.89 -10.76 9.40
N VAL A 13 -9.71 -10.29 10.35
CA VAL A 13 -10.42 -11.14 11.33
C VAL A 13 -11.42 -12.08 10.64
N LEU A 14 -12.12 -11.60 9.59
CA LEU A 14 -12.97 -12.45 8.76
C LEU A 14 -12.15 -13.48 7.96
N SER A 15 -10.99 -13.08 7.42
CA SER A 15 -10.09 -13.99 6.70
C SER A 15 -9.44 -15.04 7.61
N ILE A 16 -9.11 -14.68 8.86
CA ILE A 16 -8.48 -15.57 9.85
C ILE A 16 -9.40 -16.73 10.23
N PHE A 17 -10.71 -16.49 10.38
CA PHE A 17 -11.65 -17.55 10.76
C PHE A 17 -11.94 -18.58 9.66
N LEU A 18 -11.59 -18.29 8.40
CA LEU A 18 -11.66 -19.26 7.29
C LEU A 18 -10.37 -20.10 7.12
N CYS A 19 -9.26 -19.72 7.76
CA CYS A 19 -7.96 -20.40 7.61
C CYS A 19 -7.61 -21.40 8.73
N LEU A 20 -8.47 -21.60 9.75
CA LEU A 20 -8.20 -22.57 10.83
C LEU A 20 -8.31 -24.05 10.41
N PHE A 21 -8.61 -24.33 9.14
CA PHE A 21 -8.44 -25.64 8.49
C PHE A 21 -7.64 -25.51 7.17
N GLY A 22 -6.50 -24.82 7.17
CA GLY A 22 -5.63 -24.72 5.98
C GLY A 22 -4.31 -24.00 6.25
N ALA A 23 -3.18 -24.63 5.91
CA ALA A 23 -1.86 -24.20 6.35
C ALA A 23 -1.31 -22.90 5.70
N THR A 24 -0.48 -22.20 6.49
CA THR A 24 0.67 -21.33 6.13
C THR A 24 0.52 -19.88 5.63
N SER A 25 1.30 -19.03 6.32
CA SER A 25 1.90 -17.75 5.90
C SER A 25 1.05 -16.46 5.99
N GLY A 26 1.66 -15.42 6.57
CA GLY A 26 1.02 -14.13 6.84
C GLY A 26 1.02 -13.20 5.64
N HIS A 27 -0.11 -12.53 5.41
CA HIS A 27 -0.43 -11.85 4.16
C HIS A 27 -0.25 -10.33 4.22
N ALA A 28 0.08 -9.74 3.05
CA ALA A 28 -0.37 -8.38 2.69
C ALA A 28 -1.76 -8.52 2.04
N GLU A 29 -2.30 -7.53 1.32
CA GLU A 29 -3.41 -7.85 0.40
C GLU A 29 -2.87 -8.70 -0.77
N THR A 30 -2.82 -10.01 -0.54
CA THR A 30 -2.25 -11.02 -1.43
C THR A 30 -3.42 -11.84 -1.97
N VAL A 31 -4.09 -11.31 -3.00
CA VAL A 31 -5.05 -12.13 -3.74
C VAL A 31 -4.27 -13.21 -4.48
N GLU A 32 -4.67 -14.47 -4.31
CA GLU A 32 -4.01 -15.59 -4.99
C GLU A 32 -3.94 -15.35 -6.50
N PRO A 33 -2.76 -15.49 -7.14
CA PRO A 33 -2.66 -15.35 -8.58
C PRO A 33 -3.43 -16.49 -9.24
N ARG A 34 -4.31 -16.17 -10.20
CA ARG A 34 -5.06 -17.21 -10.90
C ARG A 34 -4.13 -17.94 -11.86
N TYR A 35 -3.96 -19.24 -11.65
CA TYR A 35 -3.12 -20.07 -12.51
C TYR A 35 -3.87 -20.48 -13.78
N ILE A 36 -3.29 -20.17 -14.93
CA ILE A 36 -3.71 -20.67 -16.24
C ILE A 36 -2.62 -21.60 -16.75
N PHE A 37 -3.02 -22.81 -17.14
CA PHE A 37 -2.15 -23.84 -17.70
C PHE A 37 -2.18 -23.73 -19.23
N THR A 38 -1.03 -23.59 -19.90
CA THR A 38 -0.99 -23.36 -21.35
C THR A 38 0.01 -24.25 -22.08
N ASN A 39 -0.27 -24.61 -23.32
CA ASN A 39 0.73 -25.09 -24.26
C ASN A 39 0.54 -24.36 -25.61
N ASP A 40 1.35 -24.69 -26.62
CA ASP A 40 1.33 -24.03 -27.93
C ASP A 40 0.05 -24.33 -28.77
N SER A 41 -0.95 -25.01 -28.18
CA SER A 41 -2.23 -25.38 -28.79
C SER A 41 -3.48 -25.08 -27.93
N GLY A 42 -3.33 -24.57 -26.70
CA GLY A 42 -4.46 -24.36 -25.80
C GLY A 42 -4.12 -23.72 -24.45
N ALA A 43 -5.16 -23.25 -23.75
CA ALA A 43 -5.08 -22.64 -22.43
C ALA A 43 -6.27 -23.08 -21.56
N TRP A 44 -6.02 -23.40 -20.29
CA TRP A 44 -6.94 -24.08 -19.40
C TRP A 44 -6.95 -23.48 -17.99
N PRO A 45 -8.13 -23.31 -17.34
CA PRO A 45 -8.23 -22.66 -16.04
C PRO A 45 -7.93 -23.58 -14.85
N THR A 46 -7.79 -24.90 -15.06
CA THR A 46 -7.31 -25.85 -14.07
C THR A 46 -6.40 -26.92 -14.70
N LEU A 47 -5.61 -27.61 -13.87
CA LEU A 47 -4.82 -28.76 -14.28
C LEU A 47 -5.70 -29.96 -14.73
N PHE A 48 -6.92 -30.05 -14.22
CA PHE A 48 -7.89 -31.08 -14.61
C PHE A 48 -8.38 -30.84 -16.05
N ASP A 49 -8.78 -29.61 -16.38
CA ASP A 49 -9.20 -29.23 -17.73
C ASP A 49 -8.08 -29.46 -18.76
N ALA A 50 -6.83 -29.18 -18.39
CA ALA A 50 -5.66 -29.45 -19.22
C ALA A 50 -5.45 -30.95 -19.47
N ARG A 51 -5.61 -31.79 -18.44
CA ARG A 51 -5.51 -33.26 -18.56
C ARG A 51 -6.58 -33.82 -19.50
N GLU A 52 -7.83 -33.43 -19.31
CA GLU A 52 -8.95 -33.86 -20.16
C GLU A 52 -8.74 -33.46 -21.63
N ALA A 53 -8.37 -32.20 -21.88
CA ALA A 53 -8.17 -31.69 -23.24
C ALA A 53 -7.02 -32.39 -23.99
N LEU A 54 -5.87 -32.58 -23.34
CA LEU A 54 -4.72 -33.29 -23.93
C LEU A 54 -5.05 -34.76 -24.22
N THR A 55 -5.82 -35.41 -23.34
CA THR A 55 -6.30 -36.79 -23.54
C THR A 55 -7.22 -36.88 -24.76
N ALA A 56 -8.20 -35.97 -24.86
CA ALA A 56 -9.14 -35.89 -25.98
C ALA A 56 -8.49 -35.46 -27.31
N GLN A 57 -7.30 -34.84 -27.27
CA GLN A 57 -6.49 -34.52 -28.45
C GLN A 57 -5.70 -35.75 -28.94
N TYR A 58 -5.10 -36.53 -28.05
CA TYR A 58 -4.31 -37.72 -28.41
C TYR A 58 -5.18 -38.87 -28.95
N LEU A 59 -6.39 -39.06 -28.39
CA LEU A 59 -7.36 -40.07 -28.82
C LEU A 59 -7.90 -39.87 -30.25
N LYS A 60 -7.55 -38.76 -30.93
CA LYS A 60 -7.97 -38.44 -32.30
C LYS A 60 -6.92 -38.77 -33.36
N GLN A 61 -5.75 -39.32 -32.99
CA GLN A 61 -4.71 -39.67 -33.97
C GLN A 61 -5.02 -41.01 -34.68
N PRO A 62 -5.05 -41.08 -36.02
CA PRO A 62 -5.59 -42.25 -36.76
C PRO A 62 -4.93 -43.61 -36.49
N ASN A 63 -3.66 -43.62 -36.05
CA ASN A 63 -2.84 -44.82 -35.93
C ASN A 63 -2.71 -45.36 -34.49
N ALA A 64 -3.51 -44.86 -33.54
CA ALA A 64 -3.35 -45.13 -32.10
C ALA A 64 -3.74 -46.56 -31.62
N TRP A 65 -4.06 -47.49 -32.53
CA TRP A 65 -4.63 -48.81 -32.24
C TRP A 65 -3.74 -49.79 -31.44
N TRP A 66 -2.49 -49.41 -31.14
CA TRP A 66 -1.54 -50.18 -30.32
C TRP A 66 -1.39 -49.65 -28.89
N PHE A 67 -2.17 -48.63 -28.51
CA PHE A 67 -2.04 -47.96 -27.21
C PHE A 67 -3.36 -47.98 -26.44
N ILE A 68 -3.43 -48.84 -25.42
CA ILE A 68 -4.40 -48.68 -24.33
C ILE A 68 -3.83 -47.59 -23.41
N PRO A 69 -4.59 -46.53 -23.06
CA PRO A 69 -4.14 -45.55 -22.08
C PRO A 69 -4.01 -46.21 -20.70
N GLY A 70 -2.76 -46.42 -20.26
CA GLY A 70 -2.48 -46.65 -18.85
C GLY A 70 -2.71 -45.39 -18.03
N ASP A 71 -2.72 -45.52 -16.70
CA ASP A 71 -2.91 -44.37 -15.81
C ASP A 71 -1.87 -43.28 -16.07
N MET A 72 -2.36 -42.05 -16.27
CA MET A 72 -1.54 -40.84 -16.33
C MET A 72 -1.03 -40.51 -14.92
N VAL A 73 -0.03 -41.26 -14.46
CA VAL A 73 0.66 -41.00 -13.20
C VAL A 73 1.51 -39.73 -13.35
N PRO A 74 1.33 -38.71 -12.49
CA PRO A 74 2.15 -37.50 -12.52
C PRO A 74 3.58 -37.78 -12.01
N ASN A 75 4.42 -38.35 -12.86
CA ASN A 75 5.84 -38.57 -12.59
C ASN A 75 6.64 -37.26 -12.73
N GLY A 76 6.50 -36.41 -11.72
CA GLY A 76 7.29 -35.20 -11.48
C GLY A 76 7.09 -34.73 -10.05
N THR A 77 8.18 -34.46 -9.32
CA THR A 77 8.11 -33.93 -7.94
C THR A 77 7.57 -32.51 -7.94
N PRO A 78 6.48 -32.21 -7.19
CA PRO A 78 5.97 -30.84 -7.07
C PRO A 78 7.00 -29.98 -6.35
N SER A 79 7.62 -29.01 -7.03
CA SER A 79 8.48 -28.04 -6.35
C SER A 79 7.61 -26.89 -5.82
N THR A 80 7.49 -26.80 -4.50
CA THR A 80 6.86 -25.67 -3.83
C THR A 80 7.90 -24.64 -3.41
N LEU A 81 7.56 -23.36 -3.53
CA LEU A 81 8.32 -22.26 -2.94
C LEU A 81 7.35 -21.47 -2.06
N ASN A 82 7.67 -21.32 -0.78
CA ASN A 82 6.80 -20.71 0.23
C ASN A 82 5.38 -21.32 0.26
N GLY A 83 5.26 -22.63 0.03
CA GLY A 83 3.98 -23.36 0.02
C GLY A 83 3.23 -23.36 -1.33
N GLN A 84 3.53 -22.42 -2.24
CA GLN A 84 2.86 -22.36 -3.56
C GLN A 84 3.56 -23.22 -4.62
N LEU A 85 2.76 -23.76 -5.54
CA LEU A 85 3.17 -24.65 -6.64
C LEU A 85 3.85 -23.85 -7.76
N VAL A 86 5.11 -24.16 -8.10
CA VAL A 86 5.89 -23.34 -9.05
C VAL A 86 5.94 -23.90 -10.48
N TRP A 87 5.93 -25.22 -10.64
CA TRP A 87 5.82 -25.90 -11.94
C TRP A 87 5.30 -27.33 -11.77
N TYR A 88 4.89 -27.95 -12.87
CA TYR A 88 4.46 -29.36 -12.93
C TYR A 88 4.76 -29.94 -14.31
N THR A 89 5.41 -31.10 -14.37
CA THR A 89 5.68 -31.79 -15.65
C THR A 89 4.71 -32.95 -15.83
N LEU A 90 3.87 -32.90 -16.86
CA LEU A 90 2.91 -33.96 -17.18
C LEU A 90 3.54 -34.96 -18.17
N ASN A 91 4.13 -36.04 -17.65
CA ASN A 91 4.76 -37.08 -18.47
C ASN A 91 3.74 -38.14 -18.92
N LEU A 92 3.39 -38.15 -20.20
CA LEU A 92 2.60 -39.23 -20.82
C LEU A 92 3.42 -40.52 -20.88
N THR A 93 3.24 -41.38 -19.87
CA THR A 93 3.94 -42.67 -19.77
C THR A 93 3.16 -43.73 -20.55
N VAL A 94 3.64 -44.08 -21.74
CA VAL A 94 3.01 -45.09 -22.62
C VAL A 94 3.60 -46.47 -22.30
N SER A 95 2.87 -47.29 -21.54
CA SER A 95 3.27 -48.67 -21.22
C SER A 95 2.85 -49.65 -22.33
N PRO A 96 3.80 -50.34 -23.01
CA PRO A 96 3.46 -51.38 -23.97
C PRO A 96 2.99 -52.66 -23.25
N THR A 97 1.79 -53.13 -23.55
CA THR A 97 1.18 -54.32 -22.91
C THR A 97 1.65 -55.66 -23.51
N ASN A 98 2.93 -55.77 -23.87
CA ASN A 98 3.52 -56.99 -24.43
C ASN A 98 4.99 -57.14 -23.99
N PRO A 99 5.39 -58.27 -23.36
CA PRO A 99 6.77 -58.50 -22.90
C PRO A 99 7.87 -58.56 -23.98
N ASN A 100 7.54 -58.60 -25.28
CA ASN A 100 8.55 -58.56 -26.36
C ASN A 100 8.04 -57.93 -27.68
N PRO A 101 8.45 -56.68 -27.98
CA PRO A 101 8.45 -56.12 -29.33
C PRO A 101 9.89 -55.77 -29.80
N PRO A 102 10.27 -56.06 -31.07
CA PRO A 102 11.58 -55.69 -31.60
C PRO A 102 11.64 -54.19 -31.95
N ASN A 103 12.64 -53.48 -31.41
CA ASN A 103 12.99 -52.07 -31.65
C ASN A 103 11.86 -51.03 -31.52
N PRO A 104 11.79 -50.25 -30.42
CA PRO A 104 10.92 -49.08 -30.38
C PRO A 104 11.47 -47.95 -31.28
N PRO A 105 10.62 -47.14 -31.93
CA PRO A 105 11.02 -45.83 -32.43
C PRO A 105 11.41 -44.92 -31.24
N GLY A 106 12.23 -43.89 -31.51
CA GLY A 106 12.73 -42.98 -30.47
C GLY A 106 11.62 -42.22 -29.72
N PRO A 107 11.90 -41.71 -28.51
CA PRO A 107 10.92 -41.04 -27.68
C PRO A 107 10.31 -39.81 -28.38
N ALA A 108 8.98 -39.74 -28.37
CA ALA A 108 8.24 -38.62 -28.97
C ALA A 108 8.44 -37.32 -28.17
N SER A 109 8.40 -36.18 -28.87
CA SER A 109 8.60 -34.85 -28.28
C SER A 109 7.52 -34.49 -27.24
N TYR A 110 7.94 -34.29 -26.00
CA TYR A 110 7.03 -33.94 -24.89
C TYR A 110 6.39 -32.55 -25.06
N SER A 111 5.08 -32.47 -24.88
CA SER A 111 4.35 -31.20 -24.81
C SER A 111 4.50 -30.56 -23.43
N SER A 112 5.37 -29.55 -23.29
CA SER A 112 5.49 -28.81 -22.02
C SER A 112 4.24 -27.95 -21.75
N VAL A 113 3.72 -28.00 -20.52
CA VAL A 113 2.64 -27.12 -20.04
C VAL A 113 3.26 -26.02 -19.19
N LYS A 114 3.03 -24.75 -19.58
CA LYS A 114 3.49 -23.55 -18.89
C LYS A 114 2.44 -23.09 -17.88
N LEU A 115 2.89 -22.44 -16.82
CA LEU A 115 2.05 -21.87 -15.76
C LEU A 115 2.07 -20.34 -15.88
N ILE A 116 0.91 -19.71 -16.04
CA ILE A 116 0.76 -18.25 -16.09
C ILE A 116 -0.06 -17.80 -14.87
N GLY A 117 0.47 -16.89 -14.07
CA GLY A 117 -0.21 -16.34 -12.88
C GLY A 117 -0.83 -14.97 -13.18
N ASP A 118 -2.14 -14.85 -12.99
CA ASP A 118 -2.92 -13.69 -13.39
C ASP A 118 -3.38 -12.83 -12.20
N CYS A 119 -3.31 -11.50 -12.35
CA CYS A 119 -3.54 -10.53 -11.27
C CYS A 119 -4.96 -9.92 -11.30
N PRO A 120 -5.49 -9.44 -10.15
CA PRO A 120 -6.77 -8.75 -10.13
C PRO A 120 -6.77 -7.43 -10.91
N VAL A 121 -7.97 -7.00 -11.35
CA VAL A 121 -8.23 -5.64 -11.83
C VAL A 121 -7.72 -4.61 -10.83
N GLY A 122 -6.99 -3.61 -11.33
CA GLY A 122 -6.36 -2.61 -10.48
C GLY A 122 -5.14 -3.16 -9.72
N PHE A 123 -4.51 -4.24 -10.18
CA PHE A 123 -3.21 -4.73 -9.75
C PHE A 123 -2.32 -5.04 -10.98
N THR A 124 -1.00 -4.92 -10.84
CA THR A 124 0.00 -5.20 -11.88
C THR A 124 0.89 -6.35 -11.43
N ALA A 125 1.16 -7.27 -12.35
CA ALA A 125 2.16 -8.31 -12.18
C ALA A 125 3.57 -7.70 -12.09
N VAL A 126 4.32 -8.09 -11.06
CA VAL A 126 5.77 -7.89 -10.96
C VAL A 126 6.39 -9.27 -10.93
N SER A 127 7.08 -9.63 -12.00
CA SER A 127 7.83 -10.88 -12.07
C SER A 127 9.10 -10.81 -11.21
N GLY A 128 9.44 -11.94 -10.60
CA GLY A 128 10.74 -12.20 -10.00
C GLY A 128 11.32 -13.46 -10.63
N THR A 129 12.36 -13.30 -11.45
CA THR A 129 13.16 -14.42 -11.96
C THR A 129 14.16 -14.84 -10.88
N ILE A 130 14.13 -16.11 -10.48
CA ILE A 130 15.17 -16.70 -9.62
C ILE A 130 15.87 -17.78 -10.45
N ASN A 131 17.15 -17.54 -10.72
CA ASN A 131 18.11 -18.40 -11.42
C ASN A 131 17.88 -18.66 -12.93
N ASN A 132 18.95 -19.15 -13.56
CA ASN A 132 19.19 -19.16 -15.01
C ASN A 132 18.47 -20.29 -15.77
N ASP A 133 17.18 -20.51 -15.48
CA ASP A 133 16.34 -21.49 -16.13
C ASP A 133 15.15 -20.77 -16.78
N ALA A 134 15.07 -20.77 -18.12
CA ALA A 134 14.18 -19.94 -18.92
C ALA A 134 12.68 -20.36 -18.86
N SER A 135 12.32 -21.11 -17.82
CA SER A 135 11.04 -21.77 -17.61
C SER A 135 10.29 -21.30 -16.35
N ARG A 136 10.91 -20.46 -15.50
CA ARG A 136 10.41 -20.12 -14.15
C ARG A 136 10.09 -18.64 -14.00
N SER A 137 8.95 -18.33 -13.39
CA SER A 137 8.55 -16.95 -13.05
C SER A 137 7.60 -16.94 -11.85
N THR A 138 7.98 -16.26 -10.77
CA THR A 138 7.07 -15.97 -9.65
C THR A 138 6.45 -14.58 -9.87
N ILE A 139 5.14 -14.44 -9.68
CA ILE A 139 4.39 -13.22 -10.00
C ILE A 139 3.78 -12.63 -8.72
N TYR A 140 4.09 -11.37 -8.44
CA TYR A 140 3.49 -10.59 -7.35
C TYR A 140 2.48 -9.58 -7.92
N CYS A 141 1.28 -9.52 -7.35
CA CYS A 141 0.23 -8.61 -7.80
C CYS A 141 0.15 -7.35 -6.93
N THR A 142 0.23 -6.15 -7.53
CA THR A 142 0.31 -4.88 -6.76
C THR A 142 -0.47 -3.72 -7.39
N ARG A 143 -1.22 -2.93 -6.62
CA ARG A 143 -2.10 -1.88 -7.17
C ARG A 143 -1.34 -0.73 -7.87
N PRO A 144 -1.68 -0.33 -9.11
CA PRO A 144 -1.28 0.95 -9.67
C PRO A 144 -2.37 1.99 -9.45
N ASP A 145 -2.04 3.00 -8.66
CA ASP A 145 -2.64 4.33 -8.81
C ASP A 145 -1.54 5.34 -9.15
N PRO A 146 -1.74 6.25 -10.12
CA PRO A 146 -0.75 7.28 -10.46
C PRO A 146 -0.65 8.42 -9.45
N CYS A 147 -1.42 8.39 -8.36
CA CYS A 147 -1.58 9.53 -7.45
C CYS A 147 -1.41 9.21 -5.96
N ASP A 148 -1.30 7.94 -5.55
CA ASP A 148 -1.06 7.60 -4.15
C ASP A 148 0.02 6.53 -3.97
N CYS A 149 1.20 6.99 -3.52
CA CYS A 149 2.07 6.11 -2.77
C CYS A 149 1.39 5.82 -1.44
N LYS A 150 0.79 4.63 -1.26
CA LYS A 150 0.78 4.01 0.07
C LYS A 150 2.24 4.00 0.51
N MET A 151 2.66 4.95 1.35
CA MET A 151 4.05 5.22 1.67
C MET A 151 4.63 4.02 2.42
N SER A 152 5.15 3.07 1.65
CA SER A 152 5.60 1.77 2.14
C SER A 152 6.80 2.01 3.05
N ALA A 153 6.68 1.49 4.28
CA ALA A 153 7.50 1.92 5.42
C ALA A 153 9.01 1.85 5.13
N GLY A 154 9.62 3.04 5.07
CA GLY A 154 11.01 3.28 4.73
C GLY A 154 11.33 4.77 4.80
N ASN A 155 12.54 5.17 4.38
CA ASN A 155 13.01 6.55 4.42
C ASN A 155 13.07 7.19 3.03
N PRO A 156 11.94 7.69 2.47
CA PRO A 156 11.97 8.34 1.17
C PRO A 156 12.79 9.63 1.21
N ILE A 157 13.97 9.55 0.58
CA ILE A 157 14.62 10.69 -0.05
C ILE A 157 14.07 10.73 -1.48
N GLU A 158 13.50 11.87 -1.86
CA GLU A 158 13.06 12.09 -3.24
C GLU A 158 14.28 12.10 -4.20
N MET A 159 14.08 12.02 -5.53
CA MET A 159 15.17 12.28 -6.50
C MET A 159 15.83 13.67 -6.36
N SER A 160 15.20 14.56 -5.62
CA SER A 160 15.42 15.99 -5.71
C SER A 160 16.68 16.53 -5.00
N GLY A 161 17.06 16.13 -3.78
CA GLY A 161 16.37 15.24 -2.82
C GLY A 161 16.02 15.92 -1.51
N ALA A 162 14.72 16.06 -1.24
CA ALA A 162 14.17 16.32 0.09
C ALA A 162 13.98 15.01 0.87
N LYS A 163 14.12 15.05 2.19
CA LYS A 163 13.73 13.95 3.09
C LYS A 163 12.26 14.12 3.47
N ILE A 164 11.46 13.09 3.22
CA ILE A 164 10.10 12.96 3.77
C ILE A 164 10.12 11.91 4.90
N GLN A 165 9.42 12.18 5.99
CA GLN A 165 9.10 11.19 7.04
C GLN A 165 7.60 11.22 7.29
N ARG A 166 6.93 10.08 7.30
CA ARG A 166 5.52 9.96 7.67
C ARG A 166 5.38 9.04 8.88
N GLU A 167 4.63 9.48 9.87
CA GLU A 167 4.36 8.76 11.12
C GLU A 167 2.84 8.70 11.31
N ASP A 168 2.31 7.56 11.72
CA ASP A 168 0.90 7.38 12.11
C ASP A 168 0.83 7.30 13.64
N ASP A 169 0.32 8.35 14.29
CA ASP A 169 0.15 8.36 15.74
C ASP A 169 -1.17 7.68 16.15
N TYR A 170 -2.20 7.78 15.30
CA TYR A 170 -3.49 7.15 15.51
C TYR A 170 -4.12 6.66 14.20
N VAL A 171 -4.64 5.42 14.19
CA VAL A 171 -5.43 4.88 13.07
C VAL A 171 -6.66 4.15 13.64
N GLY A 172 -7.81 4.81 13.57
CA GLY A 172 -9.11 4.32 14.04
C GLY A 172 -10.04 3.85 12.91
N PRO A 173 -11.28 3.46 13.24
CA PRO A 173 -12.22 2.91 12.27
C PRO A 173 -12.60 3.90 11.15
N GLY A 174 -12.82 3.36 9.95
CA GLY A 174 -13.31 4.13 8.81
C GLY A 174 -12.30 5.15 8.28
N LEU A 175 -12.43 6.39 8.73
CA LEU A 175 -11.62 7.55 8.29
C LEU A 175 -10.79 8.19 9.41
N LEU A 176 -11.00 7.79 10.67
CA LEU A 176 -10.49 8.52 11.82
C LEU A 176 -9.00 8.23 12.06
N GLN A 177 -8.12 8.94 11.35
CA GLN A 177 -6.68 8.75 11.36
C GLN A 177 -5.96 10.09 11.62
N PHE A 178 -4.89 10.06 12.43
CA PHE A 178 -3.96 11.18 12.56
C PHE A 178 -2.55 10.74 12.16
N SER A 179 -2.01 11.40 11.14
CA SER A 179 -0.70 11.14 10.55
C SER A 179 0.09 12.44 10.47
N ARG A 180 1.34 12.42 10.93
CA ARG A 180 2.29 13.51 10.77
C ARG A 180 3.17 13.28 9.54
N ILE A 181 3.50 14.35 8.80
CA ILE A 181 4.38 14.32 7.63
C ILE A 181 5.43 15.42 7.78
N TYR A 182 6.69 15.04 7.98
CA TYR A 182 7.85 15.95 7.91
C TYR A 182 8.37 16.05 6.49
N ARG A 183 8.81 17.25 6.10
CA ARG A 183 9.45 17.54 4.82
C ARG A 183 10.63 18.51 4.98
N SER A 184 11.83 18.10 4.59
CA SER A 184 13.01 18.97 4.69
C SER A 184 12.95 20.21 3.79
N ASP A 185 12.26 20.13 2.64
CA ASP A 185 12.05 21.29 1.77
C ASP A 185 10.96 22.26 2.28
N ARG A 186 10.16 21.86 3.27
CA ARG A 186 9.07 22.66 3.85
C ARG A 186 9.29 23.11 5.28
N GLY A 187 10.39 22.68 5.90
CA GLY A 187 10.88 23.23 7.16
C GLY A 187 10.18 22.73 8.42
N GLY A 188 9.65 21.51 8.42
CA GLY A 188 9.03 20.94 9.63
C GLY A 188 8.01 19.84 9.35
N TRP A 189 7.17 19.59 10.35
CA TRP A 189 6.04 18.66 10.30
C TRP A 189 4.73 19.38 9.95
N SER A 190 3.89 18.71 9.17
CA SER A 190 2.44 18.95 9.07
C SER A 190 1.69 17.69 9.52
N ASN A 191 0.36 17.77 9.60
CA ASN A 191 -0.52 16.62 9.78
C ASN A 191 -1.58 16.52 8.65
N ASN A 192 -2.23 15.37 8.53
CA ASN A 192 -3.22 15.09 7.48
C ASN A 192 -4.46 16.02 7.47
N PHE A 193 -4.73 16.75 8.56
CA PHE A 193 -5.80 17.75 8.64
C PHE A 193 -5.31 19.19 8.39
N ASN A 194 -4.02 19.42 8.10
CA ASN A 194 -3.54 20.69 7.55
C ASN A 194 -3.93 20.83 6.07
N ILE A 195 -5.24 20.93 5.82
CA ILE A 195 -5.83 21.27 4.52
C ILE A 195 -6.53 22.61 4.66
N VAL A 196 -6.21 23.56 3.78
CA VAL A 196 -6.75 24.92 3.83
C VAL A 196 -7.27 25.29 2.44
N GLY A 197 -8.54 25.67 2.38
CA GLY A 197 -9.14 26.33 1.24
C GLY A 197 -8.81 27.82 1.26
N ILE A 198 -8.65 28.43 0.09
CA ILE A 198 -8.31 29.85 -0.05
C ILE A 198 -9.15 30.40 -1.20
N ASP A 199 -10.11 31.25 -0.85
CA ASP A 199 -10.88 32.07 -1.77
C ASP A 199 -10.17 33.44 -1.89
N PRO A 200 -9.62 33.82 -3.06
CA PRO A 200 -8.93 35.09 -3.25
C PRO A 200 -9.89 36.28 -3.40
N THR A 201 -11.19 36.06 -3.53
CA THR A 201 -12.22 37.11 -3.65
C THR A 201 -12.80 37.51 -2.29
N SER A 202 -12.70 36.63 -1.30
CA SER A 202 -13.12 36.86 0.09
C SER A 202 -12.22 37.87 0.81
N ALA A 203 -12.76 39.07 1.07
CA ALA A 203 -12.08 40.12 1.81
C ALA A 203 -11.71 39.73 3.27
N THR A 204 -12.38 38.72 3.85
CA THR A 204 -12.11 38.24 5.22
C THR A 204 -10.96 37.25 5.32
N ASN A 205 -10.38 36.79 4.21
CA ASN A 205 -9.27 35.83 4.24
C ASN A 205 -7.90 36.51 4.48
N ASN A 206 -7.85 37.85 4.52
CA ASN A 206 -6.63 38.62 4.27
C ASN A 206 -5.58 38.64 5.40
N GLU A 207 -5.94 38.31 6.65
CA GLU A 207 -5.02 38.46 7.79
C GLU A 207 -3.90 37.42 7.86
N ASP A 208 -4.03 36.27 7.17
CA ASP A 208 -3.09 35.14 7.27
C ASP A 208 -2.47 34.72 5.91
N LEU A 209 -3.06 35.15 4.78
CA LEU A 209 -2.63 34.77 3.42
C LEU A 209 -1.15 35.06 3.12
N GLY A 210 -0.61 36.15 3.68
CA GLY A 210 0.78 36.57 3.47
C GLY A 210 1.84 35.61 4.01
N THR A 211 1.47 34.70 4.93
CA THR A 211 2.38 33.70 5.50
C THR A 211 2.10 32.28 4.97
N GLN A 212 0.84 31.98 4.65
CA GLN A 212 0.37 30.63 4.34
C GLN A 212 0.60 30.20 2.88
N LEU A 213 0.56 31.12 1.91
CA LEU A 213 0.62 30.81 0.47
C LEU A 213 2.02 30.44 -0.07
N ARG A 214 2.57 29.31 0.42
CA ARG A 214 3.75 28.63 -0.11
C ARG A 214 3.41 27.72 -1.30
N SER A 215 2.87 28.30 -2.37
CA SER A 215 2.68 27.57 -3.63
C SER A 215 4.03 27.29 -4.29
N LEU A 216 4.28 26.05 -4.70
CA LEU A 216 5.18 25.69 -5.80
C LEU A 216 4.77 24.30 -6.34
N PRO A 217 4.98 24.01 -7.64
CA PRO A 217 4.54 22.77 -8.27
C PRO A 217 5.33 21.55 -7.79
N CYS A 218 4.75 20.37 -7.98
CA CYS A 218 5.27 19.11 -7.45
C CYS A 218 5.89 18.23 -8.57
N ILE A 219 6.68 17.22 -8.23
CA ILE A 219 7.65 16.54 -9.11
C ILE A 219 7.79 15.04 -8.76
N TRP A 220 7.67 14.11 -9.72
CA TRP A 220 7.57 12.65 -9.50
C TRP A 220 8.90 11.87 -9.75
N GLY A 221 9.33 10.95 -8.83
CA GLY A 221 10.20 9.81 -9.19
C GLY A 221 10.19 8.53 -8.29
N ILE A 222 10.52 7.34 -8.84
CA ILE A 222 10.19 5.98 -8.31
C ILE A 222 11.41 5.04 -8.10
N GLY A 223 11.55 4.47 -6.89
CA GLY A 223 12.50 3.37 -6.59
C GLY A 223 12.05 1.97 -7.03
N THR A 224 12.99 1.05 -7.27
CA THR A 224 12.74 -0.21 -8.02
C THR A 224 12.08 -1.35 -7.23
N LYS A 225 10.86 -1.12 -6.71
CA LYS A 225 9.72 -2.06 -6.78
C LYS A 225 8.44 -1.39 -6.24
N ILE A 226 7.64 -0.88 -7.18
CA ILE A 226 6.21 -0.49 -7.04
C ILE A 226 5.89 0.93 -6.50
N LYS A 227 5.91 1.90 -7.45
CA LYS A 227 4.86 2.93 -7.73
C LYS A 227 4.65 4.20 -6.87
N GLN A 228 5.02 5.32 -7.51
CA GLN A 228 4.37 6.65 -7.63
C GLN A 228 4.47 7.66 -6.43
N PRO A 229 4.86 8.95 -6.58
CA PRO A 229 5.81 9.66 -5.65
C PRO A 229 5.59 11.20 -5.41
N TYR A 230 6.59 12.00 -4.96
CA TYR A 230 6.68 13.51 -5.09
C TYR A 230 8.09 14.13 -4.71
N CYS A 231 8.50 15.44 -4.64
CA CYS A 231 8.09 16.83 -5.05
C CYS A 231 9.17 17.97 -4.78
N TYR A 232 9.56 18.89 -5.70
CA TYR A 232 10.64 19.90 -5.44
C TYR A 232 10.42 21.44 -5.60
N ARG A 233 11.45 22.22 -5.22
CA ARG A 233 11.43 23.68 -4.90
C ARG A 233 12.14 24.56 -5.95
N GLN A 234 11.55 25.72 -6.27
CA GLN A 234 12.24 26.95 -6.67
C GLN A 234 12.57 27.78 -5.41
N THR A 235 13.19 28.95 -5.57
CA THR A 235 13.17 30.02 -4.55
C THR A 235 11.73 30.46 -4.24
N ASN A 236 11.54 31.19 -3.14
CA ASN A 236 10.22 31.69 -2.71
C ASN A 236 9.54 32.56 -3.79
N ARG A 237 8.73 31.93 -4.65
CA ARG A 237 7.68 32.61 -5.40
C ARG A 237 6.39 32.49 -4.60
N SER A 238 6.33 33.28 -3.52
CA SER A 238 5.04 33.67 -2.95
C SER A 238 4.16 34.14 -4.10
N ILE A 239 2.94 33.60 -4.23
CA ILE A 239 2.01 34.14 -5.22
C ILE A 239 1.76 35.59 -4.79
N GLY A 240 2.19 36.55 -5.61
CA GLY A 240 1.96 37.95 -5.30
C GLY A 240 0.46 38.21 -5.27
N MET A 241 -0.01 39.14 -4.43
CA MET A 241 -1.42 39.53 -4.45
C MET A 241 -1.86 39.97 -5.87
N THR A 242 -0.95 40.53 -6.67
CA THR A 242 -1.15 40.85 -8.10
C THR A 242 -1.39 39.65 -9.01
N GLU A 243 -0.96 38.44 -8.63
CA GLU A 243 -1.21 37.19 -9.37
C GLU A 243 -2.40 36.40 -8.81
N LEU A 244 -2.74 36.55 -7.53
CA LEU A 244 -4.02 36.09 -6.96
C LEU A 244 -5.19 36.91 -7.52
N ASN A 245 -4.99 38.23 -7.66
CA ASN A 245 -5.95 39.16 -8.25
C ASN A 245 -5.94 39.14 -9.79
N ALA A 246 -5.24 38.20 -10.42
CA ALA A 246 -5.33 38.00 -11.86
C ALA A 246 -6.69 37.35 -12.20
N PRO A 247 -7.47 37.90 -13.15
CA PRO A 247 -8.79 37.38 -13.49
C PRO A 247 -8.66 35.97 -14.08
N GLY A 248 -9.04 34.94 -13.30
CA GLY A 248 -8.90 33.54 -13.70
C GLY A 248 -8.88 32.51 -12.56
N TYR A 249 -8.71 32.92 -11.30
CA TYR A 249 -8.74 32.02 -10.13
C TYR A 249 -9.91 32.34 -9.19
N GLU A 250 -10.69 31.32 -8.86
CA GLU A 250 -11.87 31.38 -7.99
C GLU A 250 -11.62 30.67 -6.64
N PHE A 251 -10.78 29.62 -6.61
CA PHE A 251 -10.44 28.91 -5.37
C PHE A 251 -9.07 28.23 -5.43
N ILE A 252 -8.45 28.00 -4.26
CA ILE A 252 -7.19 27.28 -4.11
C ILE A 252 -7.31 26.31 -2.92
N VAL A 253 -6.86 25.06 -3.06
CA VAL A 253 -6.65 24.14 -1.92
C VAL A 253 -5.17 23.94 -1.67
N GLN A 254 -4.72 24.22 -0.45
CA GLN A 254 -3.41 23.83 0.06
C GLN A 254 -3.53 22.48 0.78
N ARG A 255 -2.74 21.51 0.35
CA ARG A 255 -2.66 20.13 0.87
C ARG A 255 -1.64 20.02 2.03
N PRO A 256 -1.69 18.96 2.86
CA PRO A 256 -0.75 18.76 3.98
C PRO A 256 0.72 18.75 3.60
N ASN A 257 1.04 18.25 2.40
CA ASN A 257 2.39 18.25 1.83
C ASN A 257 2.83 19.63 1.25
N GLN A 258 2.04 20.69 1.53
CA GLN A 258 2.14 22.06 1.03
C GLN A 258 2.07 22.21 -0.50
N ARG A 259 1.44 21.26 -1.20
CA ARG A 259 1.00 21.45 -2.59
C ARG A 259 -0.21 22.38 -2.61
N ALA A 260 -0.16 23.44 -3.40
CA ALA A 260 -1.35 24.20 -3.77
C ALA A 260 -1.95 23.65 -5.08
N ILE A 261 -3.28 23.59 -5.15
CA ILE A 261 -4.06 23.29 -6.35
C ILE A 261 -5.00 24.48 -6.58
N THR A 262 -4.96 25.09 -7.76
CA THR A 262 -5.76 26.27 -8.11
C THR A 262 -6.89 25.90 -9.07
N PHE A 263 -8.04 26.60 -8.95
CA PHE A 263 -9.27 26.36 -9.69
C PHE A 263 -9.88 27.70 -10.17
N GLY A 264 -10.60 27.69 -11.30
CA GLY A 264 -11.33 28.85 -11.85
C GLY A 264 -11.71 28.63 -13.32
N THR A 265 -11.95 29.69 -14.10
CA THR A 265 -13.28 30.34 -14.22
C THR A 265 -13.92 29.81 -15.52
N THR A 266 -15.23 29.70 -15.77
CA THR A 266 -16.40 30.38 -15.20
C THR A 266 -17.63 29.46 -15.02
N THR A 267 -17.52 28.15 -15.28
CA THR A 267 -18.67 27.20 -15.24
C THR A 267 -18.37 25.80 -14.69
N ASN A 268 -17.10 25.40 -14.54
CA ASN A 268 -16.74 24.03 -14.13
C ASN A 268 -15.44 23.92 -13.28
N LEU A 269 -14.86 25.05 -12.81
CA LEU A 269 -13.82 25.08 -11.78
C LEU A 269 -12.71 24.01 -11.95
N ASN A 270 -12.14 23.92 -13.15
CA ASN A 270 -11.12 22.92 -13.46
C ASN A 270 -9.73 23.43 -13.06
N PRO A 271 -8.87 22.58 -12.46
CA PRO A 271 -7.45 22.89 -12.28
C PRO A 271 -6.67 22.64 -13.59
N LYS A 272 -5.34 22.71 -13.52
CA LYS A 272 -4.42 22.33 -14.62
C LYS A 272 -4.76 20.97 -15.24
N ALA A 273 -4.42 20.81 -16.52
CA ALA A 273 -4.65 19.59 -17.29
C ALA A 273 -3.99 18.32 -16.72
N ASP A 274 -2.95 18.42 -15.87
CA ASP A 274 -2.35 17.29 -15.15
C ASP A 274 -2.94 17.03 -13.75
N VAL A 275 -4.02 17.74 -13.39
CA VAL A 275 -4.67 17.65 -12.08
C VAL A 275 -6.11 17.17 -12.21
N ASN A 276 -6.45 16.25 -11.32
CA ASN A 276 -7.62 15.39 -11.43
C ASN A 276 -8.75 15.74 -10.46
N ASP A 277 -8.45 16.51 -9.41
CA ASP A 277 -9.40 17.09 -8.45
C ASP A 277 -10.33 18.10 -9.13
N ARG A 278 -11.51 18.38 -8.56
CA ARG A 278 -12.47 19.38 -9.07
C ARG A 278 -13.12 20.14 -7.91
N ALA A 279 -13.32 21.44 -8.06
CA ALA A 279 -14.00 22.28 -7.07
C ALA A 279 -15.39 22.70 -7.54
N VAL A 280 -16.29 23.03 -6.61
CA VAL A 280 -17.62 23.62 -6.83
C VAL A 280 -17.91 24.59 -5.68
N GLN A 281 -18.40 25.80 -5.98
CA GLN A 281 -18.94 26.71 -4.97
C GLN A 281 -20.43 26.47 -4.78
N VAL A 282 -20.89 26.33 -3.53
CA VAL A 282 -22.29 26.17 -3.18
C VAL A 282 -22.84 27.51 -2.68
N PHE A 283 -24.02 27.89 -3.16
CA PHE A 283 -24.70 29.13 -2.81
C PHE A 283 -26.05 28.85 -2.15
N ASP A 284 -26.55 29.80 -1.34
CA ASP A 284 -27.90 29.79 -0.81
C ASP A 284 -28.94 30.26 -1.87
N LEU A 285 -30.22 30.25 -1.49
CA LEU A 285 -31.32 30.69 -2.36
C LEU A 285 -31.29 32.20 -2.70
N ASN A 286 -30.44 32.99 -2.03
CA ASN A 286 -30.25 34.42 -2.25
C ASN A 286 -28.96 34.73 -3.05
N GLY A 287 -28.15 33.72 -3.36
CA GLY A 287 -26.88 33.86 -4.07
C GLY A 287 -25.65 34.13 -3.18
N ALA A 288 -25.76 33.97 -1.85
CA ALA A 288 -24.63 34.07 -0.93
C ALA A 288 -23.86 32.73 -0.86
N ALA A 289 -22.53 32.76 -0.86
CA ALA A 289 -21.70 31.55 -0.80
C ALA A 289 -21.79 30.87 0.59
N LEU A 290 -22.04 29.55 0.59
CA LEU A 290 -22.23 28.73 1.79
C LEU A 290 -21.03 27.83 2.11
N GLU A 291 -20.56 27.07 1.11
CA GLU A 291 -19.42 26.16 1.27
C GLU A 291 -18.72 25.93 -0.09
N TRP A 292 -17.43 25.62 -0.05
CA TRP A 292 -16.65 25.15 -1.18
C TRP A 292 -16.52 23.62 -1.10
N GLN A 293 -16.97 22.89 -2.11
CA GLN A 293 -16.80 21.43 -2.20
C GLN A 293 -15.68 21.09 -3.18
N VAL A 294 -14.75 20.22 -2.77
CA VAL A 294 -13.64 19.75 -3.61
C VAL A 294 -13.61 18.22 -3.63
N TYR A 295 -13.88 17.65 -4.79
CA TYR A 295 -13.67 16.23 -5.05
C TYR A 295 -12.17 15.97 -5.22
N ASN A 296 -11.62 15.19 -4.29
CA ASN A 296 -10.25 14.71 -4.30
C ASN A 296 -10.15 13.42 -5.12
N ALA A 297 -9.42 13.48 -6.21
CA ALA A 297 -9.34 12.39 -7.17
C ALA A 297 -8.41 11.24 -6.76
N GLN A 298 -7.64 11.41 -5.69
CA GLN A 298 -6.66 10.42 -5.19
C GLN A 298 -7.33 9.34 -4.33
N ASN A 299 -8.31 9.74 -3.52
CA ASN A 299 -8.98 8.90 -2.51
C ASN A 299 -10.50 8.82 -2.69
N ASP A 300 -11.06 9.51 -3.69
CA ASP A 300 -12.50 9.65 -3.95
C ASP A 300 -13.31 10.24 -2.78
N THR A 301 -12.72 11.17 -2.01
CA THR A 301 -13.46 11.97 -1.01
C THR A 301 -13.95 13.30 -1.57
N THR A 302 -15.09 13.77 -1.08
CA THR A 302 -15.48 15.18 -1.16
C THR A 302 -15.03 15.87 0.12
N GLU A 303 -14.10 16.80 0.00
CA GLU A 303 -13.67 17.72 1.04
C GLU A 303 -14.52 18.98 0.97
N VAL A 304 -14.87 19.55 2.12
CA VAL A 304 -15.79 20.69 2.17
C VAL A 304 -15.26 21.76 3.11
N PHE A 305 -15.21 22.99 2.61
CA PHE A 305 -14.63 24.14 3.30
C PHE A 305 -15.69 25.22 3.55
N ASP A 306 -15.60 25.90 4.69
CA ASP A 306 -16.42 27.08 4.98
C ASP A 306 -16.03 28.29 4.08
N PRO A 307 -16.79 29.40 4.06
CA PRO A 307 -16.45 30.59 3.28
C PRO A 307 -15.15 31.30 3.70
N LYS A 308 -14.55 30.89 4.84
CA LYS A 308 -13.25 31.35 5.34
C LYS A 308 -12.12 30.36 5.00
N GLY A 309 -12.40 29.28 4.29
CA GLY A 309 -11.42 28.30 3.84
C GLY A 309 -11.08 27.18 4.83
N LYS A 310 -11.77 27.06 5.97
CA LYS A 310 -11.53 25.96 6.93
C LYS A 310 -12.19 24.67 6.44
N LEU A 311 -11.47 23.56 6.47
CA LEU A 311 -12.02 22.23 6.17
C LEU A 311 -13.00 21.81 7.27
N ILE A 312 -14.30 21.82 7.00
CA ILE A 312 -15.35 21.50 7.97
C ILE A 312 -15.85 20.04 7.89
N ARG A 313 -15.70 19.38 6.73
CA ARG A 313 -16.25 18.05 6.47
C ARG A 313 -15.43 17.29 5.40
N VAL A 314 -15.23 16.00 5.58
CA VAL A 314 -14.59 15.09 4.59
C VAL A 314 -15.44 13.85 4.43
N GLN A 315 -16.01 13.63 3.25
CA GLN A 315 -17.01 12.59 2.98
C GLN A 315 -16.49 11.58 1.96
N ILE A 316 -16.66 10.27 2.19
CA ILE A 316 -16.41 9.22 1.19
C ILE A 316 -17.65 8.88 0.36
N ARG A 317 -17.43 8.25 -0.80
CA ARG A 317 -18.45 7.43 -1.46
C ARG A 317 -19.16 6.52 -0.46
N GLY A 318 -20.49 6.55 -0.46
CA GLY A 318 -21.33 5.85 0.50
C GLY A 318 -21.70 6.64 1.77
N GLY A 319 -21.44 7.94 1.82
CA GLY A 319 -22.09 8.86 2.76
C GLY A 319 -21.45 9.01 4.14
N ARG A 320 -20.56 8.09 4.56
CA ARG A 320 -19.73 8.29 5.77
C ARG A 320 -18.81 9.50 5.61
N GLN A 321 -18.62 10.21 6.71
CA GLN A 321 -17.87 11.46 6.79
C GLN A 321 -17.08 11.61 8.10
N LEU A 322 -16.02 12.41 8.04
CA LEU A 322 -15.48 13.14 9.18
C LEU A 322 -16.08 14.55 9.23
N THR A 323 -16.21 15.09 10.43
CA THR A 323 -16.59 16.49 10.71
C THR A 323 -15.49 17.13 11.56
N MET A 324 -15.20 18.41 11.33
CA MET A 324 -14.11 19.14 11.97
C MET A 324 -14.67 20.28 12.85
N GLN A 325 -14.24 20.35 14.11
CA GLN A 325 -14.56 21.47 15.01
C GLN A 325 -13.32 22.32 15.28
N TYR A 326 -13.49 23.64 15.17
CA TYR A 326 -12.44 24.62 15.41
C TYR A 326 -12.73 25.44 16.67
N SER A 327 -11.68 25.95 17.32
CA SER A 327 -11.79 26.90 18.43
C SER A 327 -12.41 28.22 18.00
N ASP A 328 -13.04 28.87 18.97
CA ASP A 328 -13.68 30.17 18.90
C ASP A 328 -13.25 31.03 20.11
N ASP A 329 -13.85 32.21 20.28
CA ASP A 329 -13.55 33.13 21.38
C ASP A 329 -14.12 32.67 22.75
N GLN A 330 -14.88 31.57 22.79
CA GLN A 330 -15.41 30.95 24.01
C GLN A 330 -14.57 29.73 24.44
N THR A 331 -13.74 29.21 23.54
CA THR A 331 -12.88 28.05 23.79
C THR A 331 -11.83 28.36 24.87
N PRO A 332 -11.71 27.57 25.95
CA PRO A 332 -10.74 27.81 27.00
C PRO A 332 -9.29 27.88 26.48
N GLN A 333 -8.52 28.86 26.95
CA GLN A 333 -7.11 29.06 26.56
C GLN A 333 -6.19 27.86 26.86
N ALA A 334 -6.58 26.98 27.78
CA ALA A 334 -5.89 25.72 28.09
C ALA A 334 -6.12 24.61 27.04
N ILE A 335 -7.09 24.78 26.12
CA ILE A 335 -7.33 23.90 24.96
C ILE A 335 -6.71 24.55 23.72
N ALA A 336 -7.01 25.82 23.47
CA ALA A 336 -6.49 26.57 22.32
C ALA A 336 -6.18 28.03 22.71
N PRO A 337 -4.96 28.56 22.46
CA PRO A 337 -4.59 29.93 22.85
C PRO A 337 -5.32 31.02 22.04
N LYS A 338 -5.93 30.66 20.90
CA LYS A 338 -6.69 31.54 20.02
C LYS A 338 -7.80 30.77 19.29
N ALA A 339 -8.78 31.51 18.77
CA ALA A 339 -9.77 30.99 17.84
C ALA A 339 -9.13 30.49 16.52
N GLY A 340 -9.82 29.57 15.84
CA GLY A 340 -9.45 29.06 14.52
C GLY A 340 -8.50 27.86 14.47
N LEU A 341 -8.15 27.26 15.60
CA LEU A 341 -7.35 26.04 15.68
C LEU A 341 -8.25 24.80 15.69
N LEU A 342 -7.82 23.66 15.12
CA LEU A 342 -8.65 22.45 14.99
C LEU A 342 -8.66 21.68 16.32
N ILE A 343 -9.77 21.73 17.06
CA ILE A 343 -9.86 21.14 18.40
C ILE A 343 -10.51 19.75 18.43
N GLU A 344 -11.30 19.39 17.42
CA GLU A 344 -11.88 18.04 17.30
C GLU A 344 -12.00 17.59 15.83
N VAL A 345 -11.83 16.28 15.59
CA VAL A 345 -12.27 15.59 14.38
C VAL A 345 -13.14 14.39 14.77
N SER A 346 -14.39 14.36 14.31
CA SER A 346 -15.42 13.36 14.67
C SER A 346 -15.86 12.51 13.48
N ASP A 347 -15.99 11.19 13.65
CA ASP A 347 -16.55 10.27 12.64
C ASP A 347 -18.08 10.22 12.66
N THR A 348 -18.68 9.55 11.66
CA THR A 348 -20.15 9.44 11.49
C THR A 348 -20.85 8.70 12.63
N PHE A 349 -20.09 8.06 13.52
CA PHE A 349 -20.56 7.20 14.60
C PHE A 349 -20.17 7.73 16.00
N GLY A 350 -19.64 8.95 16.09
CA GLY A 350 -19.31 9.64 17.34
C GLY A 350 -17.93 9.34 17.93
N ARG A 351 -17.08 8.55 17.26
CA ARG A 351 -15.66 8.44 17.66
C ARG A 351 -14.92 9.69 17.22
N HIS A 352 -14.11 10.25 18.10
CA HIS A 352 -13.47 11.55 17.86
C HIS A 352 -12.00 11.57 18.28
N LEU A 353 -11.25 12.50 17.69
CA LEU A 353 -9.91 12.89 18.11
C LEU A 353 -9.94 14.31 18.62
N GLY A 354 -9.53 14.50 19.88
CA GLY A 354 -9.40 15.83 20.50
C GLY A 354 -7.97 16.35 20.36
N PHE A 355 -7.81 17.67 20.26
CA PHE A 355 -6.52 18.35 20.19
C PHE A 355 -6.41 19.46 21.23
N THR A 356 -5.24 19.57 21.87
CA THR A 356 -4.88 20.76 22.65
C THR A 356 -3.61 21.39 22.08
N TYR A 357 -3.39 22.66 22.41
CA TYR A 357 -2.34 23.50 21.83
C TYR A 357 -1.46 24.17 22.88
N ASP A 358 -0.20 24.41 22.54
CA ASP A 358 0.70 25.26 23.33
C ASP A 358 0.44 26.76 23.09
N ALA A 359 1.16 27.63 23.82
CA ALA A 359 1.01 29.08 23.72
C ALA A 359 1.37 29.65 22.33
N GLN A 360 2.08 28.90 21.49
CA GLN A 360 2.45 29.26 20.13
C GLN A 360 1.44 28.74 19.08
N GLY A 361 0.43 27.97 19.49
CA GLY A 361 -0.56 27.37 18.60
C GLY A 361 -0.06 26.11 17.87
N ARG A 362 0.96 25.43 18.41
CA ARG A 362 1.39 24.08 17.98
C ARG A 362 0.60 23.03 18.77
N ILE A 363 0.24 21.90 18.16
CA ILE A 363 -0.52 20.83 18.84
C ILE A 363 0.33 20.26 19.98
N SER A 364 -0.09 20.39 21.24
CA SER A 364 0.60 19.86 22.41
C SER A 364 0.10 18.46 22.80
N THR A 365 -1.17 18.14 22.57
CA THR A 365 -1.70 16.78 22.71
C THR A 365 -2.66 16.37 21.60
N LEU A 366 -2.64 15.07 21.29
CA LEU A 366 -3.72 14.34 20.63
C LEU A 366 -4.40 13.46 21.69
N ILE A 367 -5.73 13.48 21.72
CA ILE A 367 -6.56 12.66 22.59
C ILE A 367 -7.33 11.68 21.70
N ASP A 368 -7.16 10.38 21.93
CA ASP A 368 -7.83 9.32 21.18
C ASP A 368 -9.24 9.00 21.75
N PRO A 369 -10.08 8.19 21.07
CA PRO A 369 -11.46 7.93 21.50
C PRO A 369 -11.60 7.23 22.86
N ALA A 370 -10.53 6.65 23.41
CA ALA A 370 -10.52 6.07 24.75
C ALA A 370 -10.09 7.09 25.85
N GLY A 371 -9.81 8.34 25.47
CA GLY A 371 -9.18 9.33 26.34
C GLY A 371 -7.67 9.13 26.50
N GLY A 372 -7.05 8.26 25.70
CA GLY A 372 -5.60 8.06 25.68
C GLY A 372 -4.90 9.29 25.11
N ILE A 373 -3.84 9.74 25.78
CA ILE A 373 -3.13 10.98 25.41
C ILE A 373 -1.80 10.64 24.74
N ILE A 374 -1.59 11.21 23.56
CA ILE A 374 -0.29 11.31 22.89
C ILE A 374 0.20 12.75 23.03
N GLN A 375 1.40 12.94 23.57
CA GLN A 375 1.97 14.25 23.88
C GLN A 375 3.06 14.63 22.88
N TYR A 376 3.04 15.88 22.43
CA TYR A 376 3.99 16.47 21.50
C TYR A 376 4.85 17.50 22.23
N ALA A 377 6.17 17.40 22.09
CA ALA A 377 7.10 18.42 22.60
C ALA A 377 7.96 18.98 21.47
N TYR A 378 8.30 20.26 21.59
CA TYR A 378 8.99 21.04 20.57
C TYR A 378 10.31 21.61 21.10
N ASP A 379 11.12 22.20 20.22
CA ASP A 379 12.18 23.11 20.66
C ASP A 379 11.61 24.47 21.11
N GLU A 380 12.30 25.04 22.10
CA GLU A 380 11.89 26.27 22.78
C GLU A 380 12.52 27.53 22.17
N ALA A 381 11.89 28.68 22.43
CA ALA A 381 12.19 29.93 21.76
C ALA A 381 13.52 30.58 22.23
N SER A 382 14.67 30.04 21.79
CA SER A 382 15.99 30.46 22.27
C SER A 382 16.32 31.93 21.98
N SER A 383 16.86 32.62 22.99
CA SER A 383 17.13 34.07 22.95
C SER A 383 18.55 34.45 22.55
N PHE A 384 19.45 33.46 22.41
CA PHE A 384 20.87 33.64 22.09
C PHE A 384 21.35 32.53 21.15
N GLY A 385 21.25 32.77 19.84
CA GLY A 385 21.60 31.84 18.77
C GLY A 385 20.83 32.14 17.49
N PRO A 386 21.16 31.51 16.35
CA PRO A 386 20.28 31.56 15.17
C PRO A 386 18.92 30.95 15.53
N ALA A 387 17.85 31.61 15.09
CA ALA A 387 16.56 31.52 15.75
C ALA A 387 15.99 30.09 15.91
N PRO A 388 15.26 29.82 17.00
CA PRO A 388 14.50 28.59 17.22
C PRO A 388 13.62 28.25 16.02
N ALA A 389 13.62 26.98 15.62
CA ALA A 389 12.95 26.52 14.40
C ALA A 389 11.51 26.05 14.61
N GLY A 390 11.09 25.84 15.87
CA GLY A 390 9.78 25.30 16.23
C GLY A 390 9.65 23.80 15.92
N ASN A 391 10.76 23.06 15.88
CA ASN A 391 10.76 21.65 15.51
C ASN A 391 10.05 20.81 16.57
N LEU A 392 9.33 19.76 16.14
CA LEU A 392 8.84 18.72 17.03
C LEU A 392 10.01 17.84 17.47
N THR A 393 10.45 17.95 18.72
CA THR A 393 11.60 17.22 19.28
C THR A 393 11.22 15.84 19.80
N SER A 394 9.95 15.60 20.16
CA SER A 394 9.51 14.25 20.54
C SER A 394 8.00 14.03 20.54
N VAL A 395 7.61 12.76 20.45
CA VAL A 395 6.26 12.26 20.74
C VAL A 395 6.32 11.24 21.87
N THR A 396 5.47 11.40 22.88
CA THR A 396 5.25 10.43 23.96
C THR A 396 3.88 9.78 23.78
N TYR A 397 3.83 8.45 23.79
CA TYR A 397 2.62 7.65 23.60
C TYR A 397 1.92 7.29 24.92
N GLN A 398 0.74 6.68 24.83
CA GLN A 398 -0.14 6.33 25.96
C GLN A 398 0.50 5.40 27.01
N ASP A 399 1.57 4.68 26.65
CA ASP A 399 2.35 3.79 27.53
C ASP A 399 3.58 4.49 28.16
N GLY A 400 3.73 5.81 27.95
CA GLY A 400 4.88 6.59 28.39
C GLY A 400 6.16 6.38 27.56
N LYS A 401 6.12 5.56 26.51
CA LYS A 401 7.24 5.41 25.56
C LYS A 401 7.33 6.63 24.67
N LYS A 402 8.56 6.98 24.26
CA LYS A 402 8.86 8.27 23.63
C LYS A 402 9.79 8.11 22.44
N ARG A 403 9.37 8.62 21.29
CA ARG A 403 10.19 8.80 20.08
C ARG A 403 10.80 10.21 20.10
N ILE A 404 12.07 10.34 19.74
CA ILE A 404 12.83 11.59 19.75
C ILE A 404 13.33 11.91 18.34
N TYR A 405 13.25 13.17 17.95
CA TYR A 405 13.63 13.68 16.64
C TYR A 405 14.82 14.64 16.77
N TRP A 406 15.88 14.36 16.02
CA TRP A 406 17.14 15.12 16.07
C TRP A 406 17.28 16.00 14.84
N TYR A 407 17.75 17.24 15.05
CA TYR A 407 17.81 18.27 14.02
C TYR A 407 19.19 18.92 13.99
N ASN A 408 19.63 19.31 12.80
CA ASN A 408 20.78 20.21 12.60
C ASN A 408 22.11 19.75 13.23
N GLU A 409 22.29 18.44 13.43
CA GLU A 409 23.53 17.89 13.99
C GLU A 409 24.70 18.19 13.02
N PRO A 410 25.78 18.88 13.44
CA PRO A 410 26.84 19.33 12.54
C PRO A 410 27.52 18.18 11.75
N GLU A 411 27.61 17.00 12.36
CA GLU A 411 28.12 15.75 11.77
C GLU A 411 27.28 15.22 10.60
N ASN A 412 26.04 15.68 10.51
CA ASN A 412 25.02 15.27 9.56
C ASN A 412 24.66 16.40 8.57
N THR A 413 24.98 17.67 8.87
CA THR A 413 24.82 18.82 7.93
C THR A 413 26.12 19.29 7.30
N GLY A 414 27.26 18.67 7.64
CA GLY A 414 28.59 19.13 7.20
C GLY A 414 29.00 20.47 7.84
N GLY A 415 28.51 20.75 9.05
CA GLY A 415 28.72 22.02 9.76
C GLY A 415 27.85 23.19 9.27
N VAL A 416 26.98 22.98 8.28
CA VAL A 416 26.07 24.03 7.79
C VAL A 416 24.84 24.13 8.68
N ASN A 417 24.46 25.35 9.04
CA ASN A 417 23.27 25.60 9.88
C ASN A 417 21.99 25.38 9.07
N LEU A 418 21.37 24.21 9.23
CA LEU A 418 20.10 23.80 8.65
C LEU A 418 19.11 23.49 9.78
N PRO A 419 18.59 24.51 10.50
CA PRO A 419 17.92 24.33 11.81
C PRO A 419 16.61 23.52 11.76
N GLN A 420 16.04 23.31 10.58
CA GLN A 420 14.83 22.49 10.36
C GLN A 420 15.12 21.14 9.67
N ALA A 421 16.39 20.80 9.43
CA ALA A 421 16.77 19.53 8.83
C ALA A 421 16.80 18.42 9.90
N LEU A 422 15.79 17.54 9.87
CA LEU A 422 15.76 16.29 10.64
C LEU A 422 16.96 15.43 10.25
N THR A 423 17.95 15.30 11.13
CA THR A 423 19.19 14.53 10.93
C THR A 423 19.14 13.14 11.58
N GLY A 424 18.10 12.83 12.37
CA GLY A 424 17.81 11.45 12.74
C GLY A 424 16.61 11.26 13.66
N ILE A 425 16.36 9.99 13.98
CA ILE A 425 15.27 9.54 14.87
C ILE A 425 15.88 8.59 15.90
N THR A 426 15.62 8.86 17.17
CA THR A 426 15.78 7.89 18.26
C THR A 426 14.41 7.31 18.59
N ASP A 427 14.34 5.99 18.65
CA ASP A 427 13.07 5.27 18.83
C ASP A 427 12.65 5.12 20.29
N GLU A 428 11.52 4.44 20.48
CA GLU A 428 10.94 4.12 21.78
C GLU A 428 11.73 3.09 22.62
N LEU A 429 12.83 2.53 22.11
CA LEU A 429 13.83 1.76 22.87
C LEU A 429 14.99 2.63 23.36
N GLY A 430 15.10 3.88 22.88
CA GLY A 430 16.25 4.76 23.10
C GLY A 430 17.38 4.56 22.09
N VAL A 431 17.17 3.75 21.05
CA VAL A 431 18.15 3.42 20.01
C VAL A 431 18.11 4.47 18.91
N ARG A 432 19.27 4.82 18.32
CA ARG A 432 19.36 5.74 17.16
C ARG A 432 18.95 5.01 15.87
N TYR A 433 17.66 4.69 15.79
CA TYR A 433 17.03 3.90 14.74
C TYR A 433 17.31 4.43 13.32
N ALA A 434 17.30 5.75 13.10
CA ALA A 434 17.55 6.34 11.78
C ALA A 434 18.46 7.57 11.80
N THR A 435 19.27 7.74 10.75
CA THR A 435 20.14 8.91 10.54
C THR A 435 20.05 9.40 9.09
N TYR A 436 20.04 10.72 8.91
CA TYR A 436 19.93 11.42 7.64
C TYR A 436 21.03 12.47 7.53
N LYS A 437 21.75 12.48 6.41
CA LYS A 437 22.82 13.46 6.15
C LYS A 437 22.46 14.37 4.98
N TYR A 438 22.86 15.63 5.04
CA TYR A 438 22.56 16.69 4.07
C TYR A 438 23.84 17.34 3.54
N ASN A 439 23.79 17.87 2.32
CA ASN A 439 24.83 18.75 1.79
C ASN A 439 24.59 20.22 2.20
N SER A 440 25.53 21.09 1.83
CA SER A 440 25.47 22.53 2.10
C SER A 440 24.29 23.28 1.45
N THR A 441 23.58 22.67 0.50
CA THR A 441 22.35 23.24 -0.10
C THR A 441 21.06 22.63 0.48
N GLY A 442 21.15 21.81 1.52
CA GLY A 442 20.00 21.20 2.19
C GLY A 442 19.38 20.01 1.45
N LYS A 443 20.04 19.49 0.41
CA LYS A 443 19.66 18.21 -0.22
C LYS A 443 20.15 17.05 0.64
N ALA A 444 19.31 16.06 0.88
CA ALA A 444 19.71 14.86 1.62
C ALA A 444 20.66 14.00 0.75
N ILE A 445 21.84 13.65 1.28
CA ILE A 445 22.89 12.89 0.61
C ILE A 445 23.09 11.48 1.18
N SER A 446 22.48 11.17 2.33
CA SER A 446 22.37 9.78 2.81
C SER A 446 21.16 9.60 3.73
N THR A 447 20.61 8.40 3.72
CA THR A 447 19.72 7.88 4.76
C THR A 447 20.23 6.50 5.17
N GLU A 448 20.15 6.17 6.45
CA GLU A 448 20.46 4.84 6.98
C GLU A 448 19.65 4.55 8.25
N HIS A 449 19.38 3.27 8.50
CA HIS A 449 18.99 2.77 9.80
C HIS A 449 20.23 2.43 10.65
N ALA A 450 20.02 2.08 11.92
CA ALA A 450 21.08 1.71 12.85
C ALA A 450 22.06 0.66 12.27
N GLY A 451 23.33 0.73 12.65
CA GLY A 451 24.39 -0.14 12.11
C GLY A 451 24.72 0.05 10.62
N GLY A 452 24.15 1.05 9.93
CA GLY A 452 24.31 1.24 8.49
C GLY A 452 23.43 0.30 7.65
N VAL A 453 22.39 -0.26 8.26
CA VAL A 453 21.34 -1.04 7.59
C VAL A 453 20.50 -0.12 6.70
N GLU A 454 20.08 -0.61 5.54
CA GLU A 454 19.31 0.17 4.54
C GLU A 454 19.97 1.54 4.22
N LYS A 455 21.31 1.59 4.25
CA LYS A 455 22.10 2.78 3.90
C LYS A 455 22.06 3.05 2.40
N TYR A 456 21.41 4.14 2.01
CA TYR A 456 21.48 4.71 0.67
C TYR A 456 22.30 6.00 0.67
N THR A 457 22.99 6.29 -0.42
CA THR A 457 23.64 7.58 -0.66
C THR A 457 23.19 8.20 -1.98
N PHE A 458 23.15 9.52 -2.04
CA PHE A 458 22.55 10.29 -3.12
C PHE A 458 23.50 11.39 -3.59
N ALA A 459 23.68 11.49 -4.90
CA ALA A 459 24.35 12.61 -5.57
C ALA A 459 23.42 13.21 -6.63
N TYR A 460 23.59 14.51 -6.90
CA TYR A 460 22.69 15.30 -7.75
C TYR A 460 23.50 16.02 -8.84
N PRO A 461 23.83 15.35 -9.98
CA PRO A 461 24.65 15.95 -11.04
C PRO A 461 24.01 17.18 -11.71
N SER A 462 22.68 17.27 -11.71
CA SER A 462 21.90 18.43 -12.16
C SER A 462 20.49 18.38 -11.56
N GLU A 463 19.70 19.45 -11.67
CA GLU A 463 18.32 19.50 -11.14
C GLU A 463 17.32 18.54 -11.83
N THR A 464 17.74 17.87 -12.91
CA THR A 464 16.97 16.80 -13.57
C THR A 464 17.60 15.41 -13.41
N GLN A 465 18.66 15.26 -12.61
CA GLN A 465 19.43 14.01 -12.49
C GLN A 465 19.78 13.67 -11.04
N ALA A 466 19.61 12.40 -10.70
CA ALA A 466 20.00 11.84 -9.41
C ALA A 466 20.78 10.53 -9.61
N THR A 467 21.82 10.32 -8.81
CA THR A 467 22.57 9.07 -8.70
C THR A 467 22.35 8.50 -7.31
N VAL A 468 21.82 7.28 -7.23
CA VAL A 468 21.56 6.56 -5.99
C VAL A 468 22.50 5.37 -5.89
N THR A 469 23.22 5.25 -4.78
CA THR A 469 23.95 4.03 -4.41
C THR A 469 23.14 3.30 -3.33
N ASP A 470 22.92 2.01 -3.51
CA ASP A 470 22.18 1.16 -2.56
C ASP A 470 23.10 0.39 -1.58
N PRO A 471 22.56 -0.30 -0.55
CA PRO A 471 23.37 -1.04 0.43
C PRO A 471 24.26 -2.16 -0.13
N LEU A 472 24.08 -2.57 -1.39
CA LEU A 472 24.95 -3.53 -2.08
C LEU A 472 26.00 -2.83 -2.96
N ASN A 473 26.14 -1.50 -2.83
CA ASN A 473 26.96 -0.60 -3.64
C ASN A 473 26.53 -0.52 -5.12
N SER A 474 25.29 -0.88 -5.45
CA SER A 474 24.81 -0.80 -6.84
C SER A 474 24.37 0.62 -7.18
N VAL A 475 24.93 1.16 -8.27
CA VAL A 475 24.70 2.54 -8.68
C VAL A 475 23.59 2.61 -9.74
N ARG A 476 22.56 3.40 -9.44
CA ARG A 476 21.43 3.69 -10.32
C ARG A 476 21.38 5.19 -10.60
N ASN A 477 21.39 5.57 -11.87
CA ASN A 477 21.18 6.95 -12.30
C ASN A 477 19.74 7.12 -12.77
N TYR A 478 19.15 8.28 -12.52
CA TYR A 478 17.78 8.63 -12.88
C TYR A 478 17.77 9.99 -13.57
N ASN A 479 16.92 10.14 -14.59
CA ASN A 479 16.80 11.36 -15.39
C ASN A 479 15.33 11.74 -15.56
N SER A 480 14.96 12.99 -15.28
CA SER A 480 13.57 13.49 -15.38
C SER A 480 13.37 14.56 -16.46
N LYS A 481 12.10 14.76 -16.88
CA LYS A 481 11.66 15.83 -17.79
C LYS A 481 10.61 16.71 -17.14
N ILE A 482 10.70 18.02 -17.30
CA ILE A 482 9.70 19.00 -16.83
C ILE A 482 8.55 19.09 -17.83
N ILE A 483 7.31 18.85 -17.37
CA ILE A 483 6.07 18.89 -18.15
C ILE A 483 5.01 19.64 -17.33
N LEU A 484 4.40 20.71 -17.86
CA LEU A 484 3.43 21.56 -17.14
C LEU A 484 3.97 22.19 -15.82
N ASN A 485 5.30 22.35 -15.74
CA ASN A 485 6.10 22.69 -14.55
C ASN A 485 6.17 21.58 -13.47
N THR A 486 5.69 20.38 -13.79
CA THR A 486 5.83 19.13 -13.02
C THR A 486 6.94 18.29 -13.66
N SER A 487 8.09 18.16 -13.03
CA SER A 487 9.11 17.18 -13.44
C SER A 487 8.65 15.73 -13.17
N ARG A 488 9.00 14.81 -14.07
CA ARG A 488 8.59 13.41 -14.08
C ARG A 488 9.75 12.52 -14.51
N ASP A 489 9.99 11.41 -13.80
CA ASP A 489 10.97 10.38 -14.19
C ASP A 489 10.81 9.97 -15.66
N SER A 490 11.85 10.15 -16.47
CA SER A 490 11.83 9.91 -17.92
C SER A 490 12.69 8.72 -18.34
N ASN A 491 13.68 8.35 -17.51
CA ASN A 491 14.40 7.09 -17.59
C ASN A 491 15.20 6.87 -16.29
N SER A 492 15.57 5.62 -16.04
CA SER A 492 16.61 5.26 -15.07
C SER A 492 17.51 4.19 -15.64
N ASN A 493 18.79 4.20 -15.28
CA ASN A 493 19.75 3.20 -15.73
C ASN A 493 20.65 2.70 -14.59
N ILE A 494 20.90 1.40 -14.59
CA ILE A 494 21.80 0.70 -13.67
C ILE A 494 23.00 0.17 -14.45
N VAL A 495 24.19 0.31 -13.86
CA VAL A 495 25.45 -0.20 -14.43
C VAL A 495 25.90 -1.42 -13.62
N VAL A 496 26.03 -2.57 -14.26
CA VAL A 496 26.57 -3.80 -13.65
C VAL A 496 27.57 -4.45 -14.59
N ASN A 497 28.78 -4.73 -14.08
CA ASN A 497 29.86 -5.39 -14.81
C ASN A 497 30.17 -4.72 -16.18
N GLY A 498 30.13 -3.39 -16.24
CA GLY A 498 30.31 -2.58 -17.45
C GLY A 498 29.11 -2.52 -18.40
N SER A 499 28.07 -3.34 -18.20
CA SER A 499 26.84 -3.29 -18.98
C SER A 499 25.85 -2.30 -18.36
N THR A 500 25.25 -1.44 -19.19
CA THR A 500 24.17 -0.53 -18.76
C THR A 500 22.83 -1.08 -19.22
N ARG A 501 21.88 -1.23 -18.28
CA ARG A 501 20.46 -1.48 -18.57
C ARG A 501 19.63 -0.33 -18.04
N GLY A 502 18.48 -0.04 -18.65
CA GLY A 502 17.62 1.04 -18.17
C GLY A 502 16.16 0.85 -18.52
N THR A 503 15.33 1.65 -17.84
CA THR A 503 13.91 1.85 -18.11
C THR A 503 13.71 3.20 -18.80
N PHE A 504 12.65 3.36 -19.59
CA PHE A 504 12.29 4.65 -20.21
C PHE A 504 10.81 4.94 -19.98
N VAL A 505 10.45 6.22 -19.84
CA VAL A 505 9.07 6.69 -19.67
C VAL A 505 8.78 7.80 -20.69
N GLY A 506 7.82 7.54 -21.57
CA GLY A 506 7.20 8.54 -22.44
C GLY A 506 6.01 9.18 -21.74
N PHE A 507 5.79 10.46 -22.03
CA PHE A 507 4.64 11.23 -21.52
C PHE A 507 3.89 11.91 -22.66
N ASP A 508 2.59 12.19 -22.46
CA ASP A 508 1.81 13.10 -23.30
C ASP A 508 1.91 14.57 -22.82
N ALA A 509 1.18 15.47 -23.49
CA ALA A 509 1.15 16.90 -23.14
C ALA A 509 0.45 17.21 -21.80
N ASN A 510 -0.43 16.31 -21.32
CA ASN A 510 -1.04 16.37 -19.99
C ASN A 510 -0.14 15.71 -18.92
N GLY A 511 1.02 15.16 -19.30
CA GLY A 511 1.94 14.45 -18.41
C GLY A 511 1.48 13.03 -18.05
N ASN A 512 0.48 12.46 -18.71
CA ASN A 512 0.12 11.04 -18.55
C ASN A 512 1.22 10.15 -19.15
N VAL A 513 1.40 8.92 -18.65
CA VAL A 513 2.45 8.00 -19.12
C VAL A 513 2.04 7.38 -20.46
N SER A 514 2.46 7.96 -21.58
CA SER A 514 2.13 7.45 -22.92
C SER A 514 2.88 6.18 -23.30
N SER A 515 4.11 5.98 -22.79
CA SER A 515 4.86 4.74 -22.97
C SER A 515 5.80 4.41 -21.81
N PHE A 516 6.17 3.15 -21.69
CA PHE A 516 7.13 2.64 -20.73
C PHE A 516 7.96 1.50 -21.34
N HIS A 517 9.27 1.52 -21.15
CA HIS A 517 10.14 0.35 -21.38
C HIS A 517 10.69 -0.16 -20.05
N ASP A 518 10.60 -1.47 -19.81
CA ASP A 518 11.16 -2.11 -18.63
C ASP A 518 12.67 -2.44 -18.78
N LEU A 519 13.29 -3.05 -17.75
CA LEU A 519 14.71 -3.47 -17.76
C LEU A 519 15.03 -4.64 -18.70
N ASN A 520 14.02 -5.18 -19.38
CA ASN A 520 14.10 -6.20 -20.43
C ASN A 520 13.73 -5.62 -21.81
N SER A 521 13.59 -4.29 -21.92
CA SER A 521 13.16 -3.53 -23.10
C SER A 521 11.71 -3.76 -23.54
N VAL A 522 10.88 -4.46 -22.76
CA VAL A 522 9.46 -4.69 -23.08
C VAL A 522 8.71 -3.36 -23.08
N LEU A 523 8.11 -3.02 -24.23
CA LEU A 523 7.31 -1.82 -24.41
C LEU A 523 5.87 -2.03 -23.91
N THR A 524 5.44 -1.12 -23.04
CA THR A 524 4.04 -0.85 -22.72
C THR A 524 3.65 0.52 -23.28
N THR A 525 2.51 0.63 -23.96
CA THR A 525 1.90 1.90 -24.37
C THR A 525 0.55 2.10 -23.70
N HIS A 526 0.14 3.37 -23.51
CA HIS A 526 -1.15 3.72 -22.91
C HIS A 526 -1.84 4.86 -23.67
N ASN A 527 -3.15 4.77 -23.82
CA ASN A 527 -4.04 5.82 -24.34
C ASN A 527 -4.98 6.30 -23.23
N TYR A 528 -5.39 7.57 -23.30
CA TYR A 528 -6.19 8.22 -22.25
C TYR A 528 -7.41 8.96 -22.83
N ASP A 529 -8.50 8.98 -22.05
CA ASP A 529 -9.52 10.04 -22.09
C ASP A 529 -8.89 11.31 -21.50
N LEU A 530 -8.46 12.23 -22.37
CA LEU A 530 -7.80 13.48 -21.96
C LEU A 530 -8.75 14.50 -21.29
N SER A 531 -10.07 14.27 -21.27
CA SER A 531 -11.01 15.14 -20.53
C SER A 531 -10.94 14.92 -19.02
N ARG A 532 -10.54 13.72 -18.58
CA ARG A 532 -10.45 13.31 -17.16
C ARG A 532 -9.13 12.62 -16.78
N ASN A 533 -8.22 12.48 -17.73
CA ASN A 533 -6.96 11.73 -17.65
C ASN A 533 -7.15 10.29 -17.16
N LEU A 534 -8.04 9.55 -17.82
CA LEU A 534 -8.35 8.15 -17.48
C LEU A 534 -7.84 7.20 -18.56
N GLU A 535 -7.08 6.18 -18.16
CA GLU A 535 -6.48 5.20 -19.08
C GLU A 535 -7.58 4.39 -19.79
N THR A 536 -7.73 4.57 -21.10
CA THR A 536 -8.77 3.89 -21.91
C THR A 536 -8.24 2.64 -22.59
N ARG A 537 -6.94 2.56 -22.89
CA ARG A 537 -6.29 1.37 -23.44
C ARG A 537 -4.83 1.28 -22.98
N ARG A 538 -4.35 0.06 -22.80
CA ARG A 538 -2.95 -0.31 -22.60
C ARG A 538 -2.58 -1.45 -23.54
N THR A 539 -1.37 -1.46 -24.09
CA THR A 539 -0.85 -2.55 -24.93
C THR A 539 0.60 -2.88 -24.54
N GLU A 540 0.90 -4.15 -24.31
CA GLU A 540 2.19 -4.66 -23.84
C GLU A 540 2.80 -5.60 -24.89
N SER A 541 3.73 -5.09 -25.71
CA SER A 541 4.21 -5.76 -26.92
C SER A 541 5.09 -7.00 -26.68
N GLY A 542 5.54 -7.23 -25.45
CA GLY A 542 6.31 -8.45 -25.08
C GLY A 542 5.44 -9.64 -24.69
N TYR A 543 4.12 -9.46 -24.61
CA TYR A 543 3.17 -10.46 -24.07
C TYR A 543 1.89 -10.60 -24.91
N ASP A 544 1.82 -9.95 -26.08
CA ASP A 544 0.62 -9.84 -26.93
C ASP A 544 -0.65 -9.49 -26.13
N ARG A 545 -0.51 -8.60 -25.14
CA ARG A 545 -1.56 -8.26 -24.17
C ARG A 545 -2.03 -6.82 -24.35
N THR A 546 -3.30 -6.68 -24.71
CA THR A 546 -4.04 -5.41 -24.66
C THR A 546 -5.13 -5.44 -23.59
N ILE A 547 -5.29 -4.31 -22.90
CA ILE A 547 -6.35 -4.07 -21.93
C ILE A 547 -7.11 -2.83 -22.37
N THR A 548 -8.45 -2.87 -22.37
CA THR A 548 -9.30 -1.73 -22.75
C THR A 548 -10.34 -1.44 -21.67
N THR A 549 -10.40 -0.20 -21.18
CA THR A 549 -11.25 0.22 -20.06
C THR A 549 -12.25 1.29 -20.48
N THR A 550 -13.51 1.13 -20.07
CA THR A 550 -14.53 2.19 -20.04
C THR A 550 -14.76 2.62 -18.60
N TRP A 551 -14.95 3.92 -18.41
CA TRP A 551 -15.07 4.54 -17.09
C TRP A 551 -16.49 5.06 -16.86
N HIS A 552 -16.92 5.07 -15.60
CA HIS A 552 -18.14 5.73 -15.15
C HIS A 552 -18.12 7.21 -15.57
N PRO A 553 -19.26 7.84 -15.95
CA PRO A 553 -19.27 9.20 -16.48
C PRO A 553 -18.79 10.26 -15.46
N THR A 554 -19.13 10.09 -14.17
CA THR A 554 -18.66 10.95 -13.08
C THR A 554 -17.38 10.38 -12.43
N PHE A 555 -17.53 9.36 -11.58
CA PHE A 555 -16.49 8.74 -10.77
C PHE A 555 -15.34 8.11 -11.58
N ARG A 556 -14.19 7.95 -10.91
CA ARG A 556 -12.98 7.28 -11.41
C ARG A 556 -13.07 5.75 -11.30
N LEU A 557 -14.22 5.20 -11.67
CA LEU A 557 -14.58 3.78 -11.51
C LEU A 557 -14.74 3.10 -12.88
N PRO A 558 -14.20 1.88 -13.11
CA PRO A 558 -14.35 1.18 -14.38
C PRO A 558 -15.75 0.57 -14.53
N LEU A 559 -16.44 0.81 -15.65
CA LEU A 559 -17.71 0.14 -15.99
C LEU A 559 -17.48 -1.18 -16.72
N ARG A 560 -16.50 -1.24 -17.63
CA ARG A 560 -16.10 -2.45 -18.35
C ARG A 560 -14.59 -2.43 -18.54
N ILE A 561 -13.95 -3.57 -18.32
CA ILE A 561 -12.54 -3.83 -18.63
C ILE A 561 -12.48 -5.10 -19.48
N ALA A 562 -11.93 -4.98 -20.68
CA ALA A 562 -11.59 -6.11 -21.53
C ALA A 562 -10.09 -6.41 -21.41
N GLU A 563 -9.77 -7.69 -21.32
CA GLU A 563 -8.46 -8.28 -21.09
C GLU A 563 -8.34 -9.55 -21.98
N PRO A 564 -7.14 -10.13 -22.16
CA PRO A 564 -6.98 -11.41 -22.84
C PRO A 564 -7.98 -12.48 -22.35
N SER A 565 -8.81 -12.98 -23.26
CA SER A 565 -9.88 -13.96 -23.04
C SER A 565 -10.93 -13.59 -21.97
N ARG A 566 -11.03 -12.33 -21.53
CA ARG A 566 -11.89 -11.89 -20.42
C ARG A 566 -12.56 -10.54 -20.66
N LEU A 567 -13.85 -10.45 -20.33
CA LEU A 567 -14.53 -9.19 -20.07
C LEU A 567 -14.98 -9.17 -18.59
N THR A 568 -14.50 -8.17 -17.85
CA THR A 568 -15.06 -7.80 -16.54
C THR A 568 -15.98 -6.60 -16.72
N THR A 569 -17.13 -6.60 -16.07
CA THR A 569 -18.13 -5.52 -16.07
C THR A 569 -18.58 -5.22 -14.65
N PHE A 570 -18.95 -3.97 -14.40
CA PHE A 570 -19.32 -3.46 -13.08
C PHE A 570 -20.55 -2.56 -13.19
N SER A 571 -21.37 -2.53 -12.14
CA SER A 571 -22.42 -1.51 -11.95
C SER A 571 -22.31 -0.89 -10.56
N TYR A 572 -22.73 0.37 -10.45
CA TYR A 572 -22.61 1.17 -9.24
C TYR A 572 -23.92 1.86 -8.89
N ASP A 573 -24.09 2.25 -7.62
CA ASP A 573 -25.18 3.13 -7.19
C ASP A 573 -24.86 4.61 -7.52
N ALA A 574 -25.78 5.51 -7.18
CA ALA A 574 -25.60 6.96 -7.38
C ALA A 574 -24.39 7.54 -6.61
N ASN A 575 -23.92 6.87 -5.56
CA ASN A 575 -22.79 7.27 -4.73
C ASN A 575 -21.46 6.61 -5.14
N GLY A 576 -21.46 5.74 -6.16
CA GLY A 576 -20.29 4.99 -6.63
C GLY A 576 -19.94 3.76 -5.79
N LEU A 577 -20.85 3.24 -4.97
CA LEU A 577 -20.74 1.92 -4.33
C LEU A 577 -21.04 0.81 -5.35
N LEU A 578 -20.31 -0.31 -5.26
CA LEU A 578 -20.33 -1.36 -6.29
C LEU A 578 -21.55 -2.28 -6.13
N LEU A 579 -22.61 -2.09 -6.93
CA LEU A 579 -23.81 -2.94 -6.87
C LEU A 579 -23.61 -4.32 -7.50
N SER A 580 -22.82 -4.44 -8.57
CA SER A 580 -22.51 -5.74 -9.17
C SER A 580 -21.16 -5.79 -9.86
N LYS A 581 -20.56 -6.99 -9.88
CA LYS A 581 -19.36 -7.32 -10.64
C LYS A 581 -19.64 -8.59 -11.44
N LYS A 582 -19.36 -8.60 -12.74
CA LYS A 582 -19.63 -9.74 -13.62
C LYS A 582 -18.43 -10.02 -14.53
N ILE A 583 -17.91 -11.22 -14.46
CA ILE A 583 -16.77 -11.71 -15.27
C ILE A 583 -17.28 -12.76 -16.25
N GLN A 584 -16.98 -12.59 -17.54
CA GLN A 584 -17.30 -13.55 -18.60
C GLN A 584 -16.07 -13.76 -19.49
N ALA A 585 -15.92 -14.95 -20.05
CA ALA A 585 -14.84 -15.25 -20.99
C ALA A 585 -15.12 -14.65 -22.37
N THR A 586 -14.07 -14.41 -23.16
CA THR A 586 -14.17 -13.95 -24.55
C THR A 586 -13.31 -14.82 -25.48
N THR A 587 -13.59 -14.76 -26.79
CA THR A 587 -12.72 -15.33 -27.85
C THR A 587 -11.53 -14.43 -28.22
N ASP A 588 -11.21 -13.43 -27.39
CA ASP A 588 -10.22 -12.39 -27.70
C ASP A 588 -8.92 -12.65 -26.96
N THR A 589 -8.14 -13.62 -27.44
CA THR A 589 -6.99 -14.20 -26.72
C THR A 589 -5.84 -13.22 -26.46
N THR A 590 -5.80 -12.07 -27.13
CA THR A 590 -4.82 -10.99 -26.92
C THR A 590 -5.42 -9.72 -26.31
N GLY A 591 -6.75 -9.61 -26.24
CA GLY A 591 -7.44 -8.39 -25.84
C GLY A 591 -7.49 -7.28 -26.91
N GLU A 592 -7.06 -7.56 -28.15
CA GLU A 592 -7.02 -6.57 -29.24
C GLU A 592 -8.40 -6.14 -29.74
N LYS A 593 -9.43 -7.01 -29.68
CA LYS A 593 -10.82 -6.62 -29.95
C LYS A 593 -11.43 -5.88 -28.76
N GLY A 594 -10.86 -6.06 -27.58
CA GLY A 594 -11.23 -5.41 -26.34
C GLY A 594 -12.71 -5.57 -26.03
N LEU A 595 -13.42 -4.44 -25.94
CA LEU A 595 -14.84 -4.38 -25.60
C LEU A 595 -15.76 -5.05 -26.65
N SER A 596 -15.22 -5.37 -27.83
CA SER A 596 -15.89 -6.05 -28.94
C SER A 596 -15.51 -7.55 -29.04
N GLY A 597 -14.74 -8.08 -28.09
CA GLY A 597 -14.45 -9.52 -28.02
C GLY A 597 -15.72 -10.34 -27.80
N THR A 598 -15.95 -11.37 -28.63
CA THR A 598 -17.14 -12.21 -28.56
C THR A 598 -17.22 -12.94 -27.21
N LEU A 599 -18.30 -12.74 -26.47
CA LEU A 599 -18.53 -13.37 -25.16
C LEU A 599 -18.83 -14.86 -25.32
N ILE A 600 -18.28 -15.68 -24.43
CA ILE A 600 -18.46 -17.14 -24.39
C ILE A 600 -18.68 -17.64 -22.96
N GLY A 601 -19.37 -18.78 -22.84
CA GLY A 601 -19.71 -19.40 -21.56
C GLY A 601 -20.69 -18.57 -20.71
N ILE A 602 -21.03 -19.11 -19.53
CA ILE A 602 -21.86 -18.43 -18.53
C ILE A 602 -20.99 -17.45 -17.75
N ALA A 603 -21.48 -16.22 -17.56
CA ALA A 603 -20.79 -15.22 -16.76
C ALA A 603 -20.91 -15.53 -15.26
N ARG A 604 -19.82 -15.37 -14.51
CA ARG A 604 -19.82 -15.38 -13.04
C ARG A 604 -20.16 -13.98 -12.56
N GLN A 605 -21.23 -13.83 -11.79
CA GLN A 605 -21.70 -12.54 -11.29
C GLN A 605 -21.71 -12.52 -9.76
N TRP A 606 -21.33 -11.38 -9.19
CA TRP A 606 -21.45 -11.05 -7.78
C TRP A 606 -22.35 -9.83 -7.66
N THR A 607 -23.21 -9.77 -6.64
CA THR A 607 -23.98 -8.58 -6.28
C THR A 607 -23.73 -8.20 -4.82
N TYR A 608 -23.89 -6.90 -4.52
CA TYR A 608 -23.59 -6.33 -3.21
C TYR A 608 -24.69 -5.35 -2.82
N GLU A 609 -25.07 -5.36 -1.56
CA GLU A 609 -26.06 -4.46 -0.97
C GLU A 609 -25.45 -3.73 0.23
N TYR A 610 -25.82 -2.46 0.40
CA TYR A 610 -25.22 -1.57 1.40
C TYR A 610 -26.30 -0.89 2.25
N ASN A 611 -25.97 -0.58 3.50
CA ASN A 611 -26.80 0.29 4.33
C ASN A 611 -26.61 1.78 3.96
N THR A 612 -27.36 2.66 4.62
CA THR A 612 -27.30 4.13 4.45
C THR A 612 -25.95 4.78 4.77
N TYR A 613 -25.03 4.04 5.41
CA TYR A 613 -23.66 4.47 5.72
C TYR A 613 -22.63 3.85 4.76
N GLY A 614 -23.06 3.17 3.68
CA GLY A 614 -22.17 2.53 2.73
C GLY A 614 -21.33 1.41 3.37
N GLN A 615 -21.88 0.71 4.35
CA GLN A 615 -21.35 -0.55 4.88
C GLN A 615 -22.04 -1.72 4.15
N LEU A 616 -21.27 -2.74 3.77
CA LEU A 616 -21.75 -3.89 3.01
C LEU A 616 -22.62 -4.77 3.91
N VAL A 617 -23.93 -4.90 3.65
CA VAL A 617 -24.84 -5.74 4.46
C VAL A 617 -25.12 -7.11 3.83
N MET A 618 -24.99 -7.24 2.50
CA MET A 618 -25.04 -8.54 1.83
C MET A 618 -24.12 -8.59 0.61
N GLN A 619 -23.47 -9.74 0.41
CA GLN A 619 -22.81 -10.12 -0.84
C GLN A 619 -23.44 -11.43 -1.33
N SER A 620 -23.88 -11.48 -2.59
CA SER A 620 -24.22 -12.75 -3.27
C SER A 620 -23.13 -13.12 -4.27
N GLY A 621 -22.68 -14.36 -4.25
CA GLY A 621 -21.70 -14.92 -5.18
C GLY A 621 -22.31 -15.51 -6.47
N PRO A 622 -21.47 -16.12 -7.34
CA PRO A 622 -21.85 -16.55 -8.68
C PRO A 622 -22.47 -17.94 -8.76
N ARG A 623 -22.59 -18.69 -7.65
CA ARG A 623 -23.26 -19.99 -7.67
C ARG A 623 -24.77 -19.84 -7.70
N THR A 624 -25.41 -20.69 -8.50
CA THR A 624 -26.88 -20.77 -8.66
C THR A 624 -27.44 -22.13 -8.20
N ASP A 625 -26.56 -23.05 -7.82
CA ASP A 625 -26.87 -24.40 -7.34
C ASP A 625 -27.02 -24.49 -5.81
N VAL A 626 -26.59 -23.45 -5.08
CA VAL A 626 -26.73 -23.29 -3.62
C VAL A 626 -26.99 -21.82 -3.26
N SER A 627 -27.36 -21.55 -2.01
CA SER A 627 -27.23 -20.21 -1.43
C SER A 627 -25.76 -19.82 -1.40
N ASP A 628 -25.39 -18.76 -2.13
CA ASP A 628 -24.03 -18.18 -2.17
C ASP A 628 -24.01 -16.79 -1.51
N GLN A 629 -24.84 -16.60 -0.47
CA GLN A 629 -25.04 -15.32 0.20
C GLN A 629 -24.26 -15.21 1.51
N ILE A 630 -23.50 -14.12 1.66
CA ILE A 630 -22.89 -13.70 2.93
C ILE A 630 -23.60 -12.45 3.40
N ARG A 631 -24.00 -12.38 4.68
CA ARG A 631 -24.65 -11.22 5.30
C ARG A 631 -23.84 -10.68 6.46
N TYR A 632 -23.99 -9.39 6.71
CA TYR A 632 -23.23 -8.63 7.69
C TYR A 632 -24.15 -7.65 8.43
N ASP A 633 -24.12 -7.69 9.76
CA ASP A 633 -24.89 -6.78 10.61
C ASP A 633 -23.93 -5.85 11.39
N TYR A 634 -24.40 -4.63 11.70
CA TYR A 634 -23.59 -3.59 12.34
C TYR A 634 -24.32 -2.96 13.53
N ASP A 635 -23.58 -2.50 14.54
CA ASP A 635 -24.12 -1.69 15.63
C ASP A 635 -24.25 -0.19 15.26
N ALA A 636 -24.85 0.59 16.17
CA ALA A 636 -25.01 2.04 16.02
C ALA A 636 -23.68 2.82 16.02
N SER A 637 -22.58 2.20 16.45
CA SER A 637 -21.22 2.74 16.38
C SER A 637 -20.47 2.30 15.10
N GLY A 638 -21.16 1.62 14.18
CA GLY A 638 -20.63 1.15 12.91
C GLY A 638 -19.70 -0.07 13.00
N ASN A 639 -19.64 -0.73 14.16
CA ASN A 639 -18.85 -1.95 14.34
C ASN A 639 -19.61 -3.17 13.78
N LEU A 640 -18.90 -4.14 13.20
CA LEU A 640 -19.47 -5.34 12.58
C LEU A 640 -19.84 -6.38 13.64
N THR A 641 -21.12 -6.57 13.95
CA THR A 641 -21.59 -7.43 15.07
C THR A 641 -21.86 -8.89 14.68
N SER A 642 -22.19 -9.15 13.42
CA SER A 642 -22.56 -10.49 12.94
C SER A 642 -22.13 -10.70 11.49
N ILE A 643 -21.73 -11.94 11.19
CA ILE A 643 -21.34 -12.39 9.86
C ILE A 643 -21.98 -13.76 9.62
N VAL A 644 -22.97 -13.83 8.74
CA VAL A 644 -23.63 -15.09 8.33
C VAL A 644 -23.05 -15.53 6.99
N ASN A 645 -22.43 -16.70 6.91
CA ASN A 645 -21.86 -17.20 5.66
C ASN A 645 -22.87 -17.96 4.78
N ALA A 646 -22.45 -18.35 3.57
CA ALA A 646 -23.27 -19.04 2.57
C ALA A 646 -23.98 -20.31 3.07
N ALA A 647 -23.40 -21.00 4.07
CA ALA A 647 -23.98 -22.20 4.68
C ALA A 647 -24.93 -21.89 5.86
N GLY A 648 -25.20 -20.62 6.17
CA GLY A 648 -26.02 -20.20 7.31
C GLY A 648 -25.30 -20.20 8.65
N HIS A 649 -23.98 -20.44 8.68
CA HIS A 649 -23.19 -20.38 9.91
C HIS A 649 -22.88 -18.92 10.30
N THR A 650 -23.18 -18.55 11.54
CA THR A 650 -23.03 -17.19 12.06
C THR A 650 -21.82 -17.05 12.98
N THR A 651 -20.92 -16.12 12.67
CA THR A 651 -19.89 -15.62 13.61
C THR A 651 -20.38 -14.30 14.21
N LEU A 652 -20.29 -14.16 15.54
CA LEU A 652 -20.67 -12.95 16.27
C LEU A 652 -19.43 -12.21 16.79
N LEU A 653 -19.48 -10.88 16.84
CA LEU A 653 -18.44 -10.04 17.42
C LEU A 653 -19.08 -9.03 18.39
N SER A 654 -18.42 -8.78 19.52
CA SER A 654 -18.98 -7.98 20.62
C SER A 654 -17.89 -7.44 21.55
N ASN A 655 -18.31 -6.75 22.63
CA ASN A 655 -17.43 -6.16 23.65
C ASN A 655 -16.40 -5.20 23.06
N TYR A 656 -16.86 -4.30 22.19
CA TYR A 656 -16.01 -3.36 21.46
C TYR A 656 -15.36 -2.32 22.38
N ASP A 657 -14.06 -2.06 22.18
CA ASP A 657 -13.38 -0.91 22.78
C ASP A 657 -13.65 0.38 21.98
N ALA A 658 -13.27 1.54 22.55
CA ALA A 658 -13.55 2.84 21.94
C ALA A 658 -12.85 3.08 20.59
N HIS A 659 -11.81 2.30 20.28
CA HIS A 659 -11.15 2.31 18.98
C HIS A 659 -11.80 1.35 17.97
N GLY A 660 -12.95 0.78 18.32
CA GLY A 660 -13.68 -0.18 17.50
C GLY A 660 -13.02 -1.55 17.40
N ARG A 661 -12.18 -1.98 18.37
CA ARG A 661 -11.59 -3.34 18.40
C ARG A 661 -12.45 -4.31 19.22
N PRO A 662 -12.57 -5.60 18.85
CA PRO A 662 -13.59 -6.49 19.38
C PRO A 662 -13.05 -7.28 20.58
N GLY A 663 -13.59 -7.06 21.78
CA GLY A 663 -13.21 -7.82 22.98
C GLY A 663 -13.62 -9.29 22.95
N THR A 664 -14.64 -9.66 22.16
CA THR A 664 -15.08 -11.06 22.02
C THR A 664 -15.52 -11.39 20.60
N ILE A 665 -15.11 -12.56 20.09
CA ILE A 665 -15.58 -13.19 18.85
C ILE A 665 -16.13 -14.58 19.19
N THR A 666 -17.37 -14.87 18.85
CA THR A 666 -17.99 -16.19 19.05
C THR A 666 -18.19 -16.87 17.70
N ALA A 667 -17.59 -18.05 17.55
CA ALA A 667 -17.66 -18.85 16.34
C ALA A 667 -19.00 -19.62 16.20
N PRO A 668 -19.37 -20.11 15.00
CA PRO A 668 -20.67 -20.77 14.78
C PRO A 668 -20.90 -22.06 15.57
N ASN A 669 -19.84 -22.66 16.12
CA ASN A 669 -19.90 -23.82 17.02
C ASN A 669 -20.06 -23.43 18.51
N GLY A 670 -20.26 -22.14 18.80
CA GLY A 670 -20.47 -21.61 20.14
C GLY A 670 -19.20 -21.33 20.95
N VAL A 671 -17.99 -21.61 20.44
CA VAL A 671 -16.76 -21.28 21.20
C VAL A 671 -16.45 -19.79 21.09
N SER A 672 -16.28 -19.15 22.23
CA SER A 672 -15.92 -17.73 22.33
C SER A 672 -14.41 -17.56 22.49
N THR A 673 -13.85 -16.67 21.68
CA THR A 673 -12.50 -16.14 21.79
C THR A 673 -12.59 -14.72 22.36
N ASN A 674 -11.96 -14.44 23.48
CA ASN A 674 -11.82 -13.09 24.03
C ASN A 674 -10.44 -12.52 23.71
N LEU A 675 -10.38 -11.22 23.46
CA LEU A 675 -9.19 -10.47 23.04
C LEU A 675 -8.97 -9.27 23.98
N SER A 676 -7.72 -8.96 24.31
CA SER A 676 -7.36 -7.73 25.04
C SER A 676 -6.22 -6.98 24.34
N TYR A 677 -6.22 -5.65 24.48
CA TYR A 677 -5.32 -4.76 23.75
C TYR A 677 -4.53 -3.85 24.70
N SER A 678 -3.30 -3.52 24.32
CA SER A 678 -2.49 -2.51 25.01
C SER A 678 -3.04 -1.09 24.77
N PRO A 679 -2.60 -0.06 25.52
CA PRO A 679 -2.96 1.34 25.22
C PRO A 679 -2.57 1.79 23.81
N ARG A 680 -1.48 1.24 23.25
CA ARG A 680 -1.07 1.45 21.84
C ARG A 680 -1.74 0.48 20.85
N GLY A 681 -2.70 -0.31 21.33
CA GLY A 681 -3.62 -1.15 20.56
C GLY A 681 -3.13 -2.53 20.19
N TRP A 682 -1.93 -2.95 20.60
CA TRP A 682 -1.37 -4.27 20.27
C TRP A 682 -2.12 -5.37 21.04
N LEU A 683 -2.42 -6.50 20.39
CA LEU A 683 -3.16 -7.61 21.02
C LEU A 683 -2.31 -8.26 22.11
N VAL A 684 -2.63 -8.08 23.39
CA VAL A 684 -1.83 -8.62 24.52
C VAL A 684 -2.28 -10.02 24.92
N THR A 685 -3.58 -10.33 24.85
CA THR A 685 -4.08 -11.69 25.11
C THR A 685 -5.13 -12.13 24.10
N LYS A 686 -5.12 -13.43 23.81
CA LYS A 686 -6.22 -14.18 23.20
C LYS A 686 -6.57 -15.34 24.14
N SER A 687 -7.80 -15.42 24.62
CA SER A 687 -8.28 -16.57 25.40
C SER A 687 -9.45 -17.25 24.70
N THR A 688 -9.49 -18.58 24.69
CA THR A 688 -10.58 -19.37 24.10
C THR A 688 -11.08 -20.36 25.13
N SER A 689 -12.40 -20.48 25.35
CA SER A 689 -12.94 -21.44 26.31
C SER A 689 -13.64 -22.61 25.61
N VAL A 690 -13.17 -23.83 25.86
CA VAL A 690 -13.65 -25.08 25.26
C VAL A 690 -13.81 -26.13 26.36
N GLY A 691 -14.98 -26.75 26.48
CA GLY A 691 -15.24 -27.80 27.48
C GLY A 691 -15.09 -27.38 28.95
N GLY A 692 -15.07 -26.07 29.24
CA GLY A 692 -14.79 -25.52 30.58
C GLY A 692 -13.30 -25.24 30.85
N VAL A 693 -12.39 -25.61 29.95
CA VAL A 693 -10.98 -25.22 30.00
C VAL A 693 -10.80 -23.90 29.24
N THR A 694 -10.00 -22.98 29.78
CA THR A 694 -9.64 -21.73 29.08
C THR A 694 -8.20 -21.80 28.58
N GLU A 695 -8.05 -21.85 27.27
CA GLU A 695 -6.78 -21.78 26.56
C GLU A 695 -6.36 -20.31 26.44
N LEU A 696 -5.32 -19.89 27.16
CA LEU A 696 -4.77 -18.53 27.10
C LEU A 696 -3.50 -18.49 26.25
N THR A 697 -3.47 -17.61 25.25
CA THR A 697 -2.26 -17.19 24.54
C THR A 697 -1.97 -15.73 24.87
N SER A 698 -0.73 -15.42 25.26
CA SER A 698 -0.26 -14.08 25.60
C SER A 698 0.82 -13.61 24.63
N TYR A 699 0.87 -12.31 24.39
CA TYR A 699 1.77 -11.68 23.41
C TYR A 699 2.49 -10.49 24.06
N ASP A 700 3.80 -10.61 24.22
CA ASP A 700 4.65 -9.53 24.74
C ASP A 700 5.26 -8.72 23.61
N TYR A 701 5.36 -7.40 23.82
CA TYR A 701 5.94 -6.47 22.85
C TYR A 701 7.08 -5.65 23.46
N ASP A 702 7.96 -5.13 22.61
CA ASP A 702 8.95 -4.12 22.99
C ASP A 702 8.36 -2.69 22.96
N GLY A 703 9.19 -1.66 23.18
CA GLY A 703 8.76 -0.26 23.18
C GLY A 703 8.32 0.28 21.81
N VAL A 704 8.73 -0.34 20.70
CA VAL A 704 8.38 0.09 19.33
C VAL A 704 7.25 -0.74 18.70
N GLY A 705 6.79 -1.79 19.40
CA GLY A 705 5.68 -2.64 18.97
C GLY A 705 6.12 -3.88 18.18
N GLN A 706 7.38 -4.29 18.28
CA GLN A 706 7.83 -5.60 17.79
C GLN A 706 7.40 -6.69 18.78
N LEU A 707 6.95 -7.83 18.26
CA LEU A 707 6.51 -8.97 19.06
C LEU A 707 7.73 -9.65 19.68
N LYS A 708 7.92 -9.49 20.99
CA LYS A 708 9.06 -10.01 21.75
C LYS A 708 8.87 -11.48 22.14
N SER A 709 7.65 -11.89 22.49
CA SER A 709 7.33 -13.27 22.84
C SER A 709 5.86 -13.62 22.57
N VAL A 710 5.60 -14.90 22.33
CA VAL A 710 4.27 -15.53 22.42
C VAL A 710 4.35 -16.65 23.44
N THR A 711 3.45 -16.65 24.42
CA THR A 711 3.28 -17.76 25.38
C THR A 711 1.97 -18.47 25.09
N PHE A 712 2.02 -19.80 24.98
CA PHE A 712 0.91 -20.68 24.61
C PHE A 712 0.19 -21.26 25.84
N PRO A 713 -1.01 -21.87 25.67
CA PRO A 713 -1.82 -22.39 26.78
C PRO A 713 -1.17 -23.48 27.65
N ASP A 714 -0.18 -24.18 27.10
CA ASP A 714 0.61 -25.21 27.80
C ASP A 714 1.81 -24.64 28.59
N GLY A 715 2.00 -23.32 28.55
CA GLY A 715 3.14 -22.63 29.14
C GLY A 715 4.41 -22.66 28.29
N SER A 716 4.38 -23.28 27.10
CA SER A 716 5.46 -23.14 26.13
C SER A 716 5.50 -21.71 25.56
N SER A 717 6.65 -21.28 25.05
CA SER A 717 6.80 -19.94 24.47
C SER A 717 7.73 -19.91 23.28
N VAL A 718 7.51 -18.98 22.35
CA VAL A 718 8.50 -18.57 21.35
C VAL A 718 8.89 -17.13 21.59
N THR A 719 10.19 -16.87 21.67
CA THR A 719 10.80 -15.55 21.79
C THR A 719 11.39 -15.09 20.45
N TYR A 720 11.47 -13.78 20.26
CA TYR A 720 11.99 -13.15 19.05
C TYR A 720 12.99 -12.04 19.41
N THR A 721 14.15 -12.04 18.75
CA THR A 721 15.19 -11.02 18.90
C THR A 721 15.32 -10.21 17.62
N TYR A 722 15.49 -8.90 17.78
CA TYR A 722 15.64 -7.95 16.69
C TYR A 722 16.95 -7.17 16.86
N ASP A 723 17.56 -6.76 15.75
CA ASP A 723 18.63 -5.77 15.79
C ASP A 723 18.09 -4.33 15.95
N ASP A 724 19.00 -3.39 16.22
CA ASP A 724 18.74 -1.95 16.35
C ASP A 724 18.05 -1.32 15.10
N ALA A 725 18.06 -2.03 13.96
CA ALA A 725 17.38 -1.64 12.74
C ALA A 725 16.00 -2.34 12.58
N HIS A 726 15.47 -2.94 13.64
CA HIS A 726 14.16 -3.59 13.73
C HIS A 726 14.01 -4.79 12.77
N ARG A 727 15.10 -5.54 12.55
CA ARG A 727 15.11 -6.77 11.75
C ARG A 727 15.23 -7.99 12.64
N LEU A 728 14.38 -9.00 12.41
CA LEU A 728 14.40 -10.26 13.16
C LEU A 728 15.72 -11.01 12.93
N THR A 729 16.58 -11.06 13.95
CA THR A 729 17.85 -11.80 13.93
C THR A 729 17.70 -13.20 14.48
N ASP A 730 16.87 -13.42 15.50
CA ASP A 730 16.76 -14.72 16.18
C ASP A 730 15.32 -15.04 16.57
N LEU A 731 15.02 -16.33 16.64
CA LEU A 731 13.84 -16.87 17.31
C LEU A 731 14.21 -18.13 18.08
N ALA A 732 13.65 -18.31 19.27
CA ALA A 732 13.93 -19.47 20.12
C ALA A 732 12.69 -19.91 20.91
N ASP A 733 12.52 -21.22 21.07
CA ASP A 733 11.44 -21.80 21.87
C ASP A 733 11.83 -22.02 23.35
N SER A 734 10.83 -22.32 24.19
CA SER A 734 10.99 -22.61 25.62
C SER A 734 11.72 -23.92 25.93
N LEU A 735 12.02 -24.75 24.92
CA LEU A 735 12.85 -25.94 25.06
C LEU A 735 14.33 -25.65 24.77
N GLY A 736 14.64 -24.51 24.15
CA GLY A 736 16.00 -24.10 23.76
C GLY A 736 16.35 -24.38 22.30
N ASN A 737 15.40 -24.81 21.45
CA ASN A 737 15.62 -24.82 20.01
C ASN A 737 15.69 -23.37 19.52
N ALA A 738 16.67 -23.05 18.68
CA ALA A 738 16.88 -21.68 18.19
C ALA A 738 17.14 -21.64 16.67
N VAL A 739 16.71 -20.55 16.02
CA VAL A 739 17.11 -20.20 14.65
C VAL A 739 17.68 -18.79 14.65
N HIS A 740 18.93 -18.66 14.22
CA HIS A 740 19.60 -17.38 13.97
C HIS A 740 19.61 -17.08 12.46
N TYR A 741 19.39 -15.81 12.11
CA TYR A 741 19.44 -15.26 10.75
C TYR A 741 20.56 -14.23 10.64
N SER A 742 21.51 -14.49 9.73
CA SER A 742 22.51 -13.52 9.36
C SER A 742 22.00 -12.70 8.17
N LEU A 743 22.02 -11.37 8.31
CA LEU A 743 21.43 -10.41 7.38
C LEU A 743 22.50 -9.49 6.76
N ASP A 744 22.42 -9.22 5.46
CA ASP A 744 23.23 -8.14 4.84
C ASP A 744 22.59 -6.76 5.07
N ASN A 745 23.25 -5.67 4.67
CA ASN A 745 22.73 -4.31 4.88
C ASN A 745 21.54 -3.96 3.97
N MET A 746 21.19 -4.78 2.99
CA MET A 746 19.96 -4.68 2.20
C MET A 746 18.78 -5.44 2.87
N GLY A 747 19.04 -6.14 3.98
CA GLY A 747 18.04 -6.91 4.73
C GLY A 747 17.85 -8.34 4.22
N ASN A 748 18.72 -8.84 3.33
CA ASN A 748 18.63 -10.19 2.81
C ASN A 748 19.18 -11.22 3.82
N ARG A 749 18.49 -12.35 3.96
CA ARG A 749 18.98 -13.50 4.75
C ARG A 749 20.12 -14.21 4.03
N ILE A 750 21.35 -13.74 4.22
CA ILE A 750 22.57 -14.39 3.73
C ILE A 750 22.93 -15.66 4.50
N GLY A 751 22.49 -15.78 5.75
CA GLY A 751 22.71 -16.96 6.59
C GLY A 751 21.48 -17.34 7.41
N GLU A 752 21.37 -18.62 7.73
CA GLU A 752 20.34 -19.19 8.60
C GLU A 752 20.92 -20.43 9.29
N SER A 753 20.93 -20.47 10.62
CA SER A 753 21.45 -21.60 11.40
C SER A 753 20.45 -22.03 12.48
N THR A 754 20.13 -23.31 12.51
CA THR A 754 19.22 -23.93 13.49
C THR A 754 20.02 -24.72 14.52
N ARG A 755 19.73 -24.53 15.80
CA ARG A 755 20.32 -25.26 16.92
C ARG A 755 19.27 -25.98 17.75
N ASP A 756 19.66 -27.11 18.32
CA ASP A 756 18.88 -27.85 19.31
C ASP A 756 19.14 -27.31 20.75
N PRO A 757 18.46 -27.83 21.79
CA PRO A 757 18.64 -27.40 23.18
C PRO A 757 20.04 -27.60 23.78
N SER A 758 20.89 -28.45 23.16
CA SER A 758 22.29 -28.60 23.55
C SER A 758 23.20 -27.52 22.94
N GLY A 759 22.64 -26.67 22.06
CA GLY A 759 23.37 -25.73 21.23
C GLY A 759 23.98 -26.36 19.97
N THR A 760 23.74 -27.65 19.71
CA THR A 760 24.29 -28.35 18.55
C THR A 760 23.62 -27.86 17.27
N LEU A 761 24.42 -27.60 16.24
CA LEU A 761 23.96 -27.11 14.94
C LEU A 761 23.29 -28.26 14.17
N THR A 762 21.98 -28.22 13.99
CA THR A 762 21.23 -29.27 13.27
C THR A 762 21.07 -28.98 11.79
N ARG A 763 21.07 -27.70 11.40
CA ARG A 763 20.87 -27.26 10.01
C ARG A 763 21.52 -25.89 9.77
N GLN A 764 22.18 -25.74 8.63
CA GLN A 764 22.73 -24.46 8.18
C GLN A 764 22.39 -24.20 6.72
N ILE A 765 22.02 -22.96 6.39
CA ILE A 765 21.83 -22.48 5.02
C ILE A 765 22.60 -21.17 4.83
N THR A 766 23.32 -21.07 3.72
CA THR A 766 23.95 -19.86 3.21
C THR A 766 23.27 -19.47 1.89
N ARG A 767 23.08 -18.16 1.66
CA ARG A 767 22.43 -17.61 0.46
C ARG A 767 23.26 -16.48 -0.12
N VAL A 768 23.46 -16.47 -1.44
CA VAL A 768 24.22 -15.43 -2.14
C VAL A 768 23.29 -14.62 -3.04
N TYR A 769 23.39 -13.29 -2.98
CA TYR A 769 22.60 -12.36 -3.76
C TYR A 769 23.53 -11.53 -4.66
N ASN A 770 23.06 -11.17 -5.86
CA ASN A 770 23.79 -10.28 -6.76
C ASN A 770 23.48 -8.80 -6.49
N SER A 771 24.18 -7.91 -7.21
CA SER A 771 23.96 -6.45 -7.23
C SER A 771 22.54 -6.00 -7.59
N PHE A 772 21.75 -6.81 -8.31
CA PHE A 772 20.33 -6.49 -8.56
C PHE A 772 19.41 -6.81 -7.37
N ASN A 773 19.98 -7.28 -6.27
CA ASN A 773 19.31 -7.96 -5.16
C ASN A 773 18.47 -9.18 -5.59
N TYR A 774 19.03 -10.02 -6.46
CA TYR A 774 18.46 -11.32 -6.81
C TYR A 774 19.30 -12.46 -6.23
N LEU A 775 18.63 -13.42 -5.60
CA LEU A 775 19.21 -14.66 -5.10
C LEU A 775 19.85 -15.45 -6.26
N GLN A 776 21.15 -15.73 -6.17
CA GLN A 776 21.92 -16.52 -7.15
C GLN A 776 22.09 -17.97 -6.72
N SER A 777 22.28 -18.23 -5.43
CA SER A 777 22.50 -19.57 -4.92
C SER A 777 22.01 -19.73 -3.49
N VAL A 778 21.65 -20.98 -3.17
CA VAL A 778 21.36 -21.45 -1.82
C VAL A 778 22.18 -22.71 -1.63
N THR A 779 23.02 -22.73 -0.60
CA THR A 779 23.79 -23.90 -0.18
C THR A 779 23.35 -24.24 1.23
N GLY A 780 23.11 -25.51 1.54
CA GLY A 780 22.74 -25.89 2.89
C GLY A 780 23.05 -27.34 3.22
N GLY A 781 23.18 -27.61 4.52
CA GLY A 781 23.40 -28.94 5.08
C GLY A 781 22.49 -29.16 6.29
N VAL A 782 22.13 -30.43 6.48
CA VAL A 782 21.63 -30.99 7.74
C VAL A 782 22.77 -31.86 8.26
N GLN A 783 23.03 -31.82 9.57
CA GLN A 783 24.11 -32.58 10.21
C GLN A 783 23.64 -33.95 10.71
#